data_AF-A0A3B0U5J7-F1
#
_entry.id   AF-A0A3B0U5J7-F1
#
_cell.length_a   1.000
_cell.length_b   1.000
_cell.length_c   1.000
_cell.angle_alpha   90.00
_cell.angle_beta   90.00
_cell.angle_gamma   90.00
#
_symmetry.space_group_name_H-M   'P 1'
#
loop_
_entity.id
_entity.type
_entity.pdbx_description
1 polymer ?
#
loop_
_entity_poly.entity_id
_entity_poly.type
_entity_poly.pdbx_seq_one_letter_code
_entity_poly.pdbx_strand_id
1 'polypeptide(L)'
;MSKHNFVQLTVACLLLWMAGFTTATAQNESSAPAFRKDLETHWVDSVFNSLNRNEKIAQLIYVAAYSNRGVAHEVAVTDLIRKYKIGGLIFFQGTPQKQALLTNFYQSQSKVPLMVAMDAEWGLAMRLKHTIHFPYQMALGAIGNDSLIYQMGREIGRELKRTGVQMNLAPVVDINNNPNNPVINFRSFGMDKKMVAAKGIAYMKGLQEEGVLATAKHFPGHGDTGTDSHKTLPVVPFSRERLDTLEMYPFQQMIDAGVSAVMTAHLYVPALDSTPHLASSLSKKIVTGILKDSLGFKGIVISDAMNMKGVTKYFLPGEADAKAMVAGNDVLEFVQDVPLAIKKIRKAIAKGKISWKDINQRCKKVLAAKYWAGLSHWHPIDTANIIKDLNPPSAEILNRKLIRASLTVLRDNNNIIPVQNLEQQRIATLAVGSKTEIPFQKMLANYTQTTNFYWTKSDTLSDSLWLARLKNYSLVIVGITNMSQYPARNFSITPEMLDFLKKVMASHQTIITVFGNPFSLNKMPGIEKSDGLVLTYEDSPLFQNLAAQLIFGAFGSQGTLPVRLDKFPIHYGIKVPPSGRLGYTIPEEEGMNSVYLNKAVDSIALAGINAKAYPGCEVLVARNGAVVFHKSYGYHTYYDREKVINNDLFDFASLTKVTASLPAIMELYDQGKLKLDVPFDTYWPAFKHSNKNKMTLREILAHQAGLQAWIPYWRKTVKANGKFKRRIFRRDSSSRFDVPVSPDLFLNKNYRKTMYREIKKSPVSPIKKYLYSGLAFYLVPQIVKNMTGENFETFLKKNIYRPLGAYNLTFNPYRHFPLKDIVPTEIDTFFRKWAIHGYVHDEGAAMMGGVSGNAGLFGTANDLAKLAQMYLQMGFFGGKQYISDTTMKEFTRRQYPENGNRRGLGFDKPLLGNDTLPAEKAYPAQSASSESFGHSGYTGTFLWIDPKENLVYIFFSNRVYPTRLNHKIYQLNIRTSIQQALYNAILKEKQTGTKDSVPAG
;
A
#
# COMPACT_ATOMS: atom_id res chain seq x y z
N MET A 1 -14.95 42.77 -49.46
CA MET A 1 -16.08 43.73 -49.59
C MET A 1 -17.35 42.97 -49.26
N SER A 2 -18.35 43.41 -48.48
CA SER A 2 -18.67 44.60 -47.68
C SER A 2 -19.97 44.20 -46.93
N LYS A 3 -20.04 44.26 -45.59
CA LYS A 3 -20.91 45.17 -44.78
C LYS A 3 -22.40 45.21 -45.22
N HIS A 4 -23.43 45.15 -44.38
CA HIS A 4 -23.62 45.46 -42.96
C HIS A 4 -25.05 45.00 -42.54
N ASN A 5 -25.33 45.07 -41.24
CA ASN A 5 -26.65 45.09 -40.56
C ASN A 5 -27.28 43.75 -40.15
N PHE A 6 -26.96 43.29 -38.94
CA PHE A 6 -27.97 42.92 -37.92
C PHE A 6 -27.32 42.95 -36.52
N VAL A 7 -27.25 44.16 -35.94
CA VAL A 7 -27.01 44.37 -34.50
C VAL A 7 -28.24 45.10 -34.01
N GLN A 8 -29.19 44.35 -33.43
CA GLN A 8 -30.21 44.82 -32.48
C GLN A 8 -31.15 43.64 -32.17
N LEU A 9 -30.70 42.68 -31.34
CA LEU A 9 -31.59 41.88 -30.47
C LEU A 9 -30.77 41.02 -29.49
N THR A 10 -29.86 41.62 -28.70
CA THR A 10 -29.20 40.90 -27.59
C THR A 10 -28.59 41.84 -26.54
N VAL A 11 -29.33 42.89 -26.15
CA VAL A 11 -28.88 43.79 -25.04
C VAL A 11 -29.95 43.97 -23.96
N ALA A 12 -31.16 43.41 -24.10
CA ALA A 12 -32.24 43.60 -23.12
C ALA A 12 -32.39 42.48 -22.06
N CYS A 13 -31.56 41.43 -22.07
CA CYS A 13 -31.55 40.39 -21.02
C CYS A 13 -30.31 40.40 -20.11
N LEU A 14 -29.44 41.42 -20.23
CA LEU A 14 -28.19 41.52 -19.46
C LEU A 14 -28.17 42.66 -18.42
N LEU A 15 -29.30 43.34 -18.19
CA LEU A 15 -29.40 44.48 -17.27
C LEU A 15 -30.45 44.32 -16.14
N LEU A 16 -30.93 43.10 -15.89
CA LEU A 16 -31.75 42.75 -14.71
C LEU A 16 -31.09 41.69 -13.80
N TRP A 17 -29.78 41.49 -13.95
CA TRP A 17 -28.95 40.64 -13.08
C TRP A 17 -27.73 41.39 -12.54
N MET A 18 -27.88 42.70 -12.32
CA MET A 18 -26.88 43.54 -11.64
C MET A 18 -27.57 44.60 -10.77
N ALA A 19 -28.28 44.16 -9.73
CA ALA A 19 -28.62 44.97 -8.56
C ALA A 19 -29.09 44.01 -7.45
N GLY A 20 -28.22 43.73 -6.48
CA GLY A 20 -28.59 42.90 -5.33
C GLY A 20 -27.52 41.99 -4.73
N PHE A 21 -26.24 42.14 -5.06
CA PHE A 21 -25.18 41.61 -4.20
C PHE A 21 -24.61 42.74 -3.35
N THR A 22 -25.40 43.15 -2.34
CA THR A 22 -24.79 43.69 -1.14
C THR A 22 -23.95 42.58 -0.55
N THR A 23 -22.63 42.76 -0.55
CA THR A 23 -21.69 41.94 0.22
C THR A 23 -22.07 42.05 1.69
N ALA A 24 -22.97 41.19 2.15
CA ALA A 24 -23.05 40.82 3.54
C ALA A 24 -21.76 40.05 3.82
N THR A 25 -20.74 40.76 4.30
CA THR A 25 -19.68 40.13 5.08
C THR A 25 -20.37 39.43 6.24
N ALA A 26 -20.65 38.14 6.10
CA ALA A 26 -20.98 37.30 7.24
C ALA A 26 -19.80 37.45 8.19
N GLN A 27 -19.98 38.21 9.26
CA GLN A 27 -19.10 38.12 10.41
C GLN A 27 -19.10 36.63 10.78
N ASN A 28 -17.94 35.98 10.67
CA ASN A 28 -17.74 34.64 11.20
C ASN A 28 -18.03 34.73 12.71
N GLU A 29 -19.27 34.46 13.10
CA GLU A 29 -19.57 34.22 14.50
C GLU A 29 -18.75 32.99 14.92
N SER A 30 -17.86 33.19 15.89
CA SER A 30 -17.09 32.11 16.51
C SER A 30 -18.05 30.99 16.93
N SER A 31 -17.91 29.82 16.30
CA SER A 31 -18.73 28.67 16.65
C SER A 31 -18.36 28.22 18.06
N ALA A 32 -19.29 28.40 19.00
CA ALA A 32 -19.06 27.92 20.35
C ALA A 32 -18.85 26.39 20.34
N PRO A 33 -18.01 25.83 21.22
CA PRO A 33 -17.84 24.39 21.34
C PRO A 33 -19.17 23.67 21.53
N ALA A 34 -19.35 22.52 20.86
CA ALA A 34 -20.65 21.87 20.73
C ALA A 34 -21.31 21.51 22.08
N PHE A 35 -20.53 21.18 23.12
CA PHE A 35 -21.04 20.85 24.46
C PHE A 35 -21.55 22.06 25.26
N ARG A 36 -21.33 23.30 24.79
CA ARG A 36 -21.73 24.50 25.55
C ARG A 36 -23.23 24.61 25.72
N LYS A 37 -24.00 24.16 24.72
CA LYS A 37 -25.47 24.11 24.78
C LYS A 37 -25.99 23.22 25.92
N ASP A 38 -25.13 22.33 26.44
CA ASP A 38 -25.50 21.35 27.45
C ASP A 38 -25.23 21.83 28.90
N LEU A 39 -24.74 23.07 29.09
CA LEU A 39 -24.40 23.65 30.39
C LEU A 39 -25.57 23.71 31.39
N GLU A 40 -26.79 23.82 30.87
CA GLU A 40 -28.04 23.99 31.65
C GLU A 40 -28.95 22.77 31.53
N THR A 41 -28.39 21.61 31.15
CA THR A 41 -29.16 20.36 31.14
C THR A 41 -29.47 19.90 32.56
N HIS A 42 -30.63 19.28 32.74
CA HIS A 42 -31.06 18.73 34.02
C HIS A 42 -30.02 17.76 34.62
N TRP A 43 -29.36 16.95 33.78
CA TRP A 43 -28.32 16.03 34.25
C TRP A 43 -27.11 16.77 34.82
N VAL A 44 -26.61 17.81 34.14
CA VAL A 44 -25.47 18.61 34.61
C VAL A 44 -25.79 19.25 35.96
N ASP A 45 -26.96 19.87 36.09
CA ASP A 45 -27.38 20.51 37.34
C ASP A 45 -27.59 19.51 38.47
N SER A 46 -28.26 18.39 38.20
CA SER A 46 -28.47 17.32 39.18
C SER A 46 -27.14 16.78 39.71
N VAL A 47 -26.20 16.45 38.81
CA VAL A 47 -24.88 15.95 39.21
C VAL A 47 -24.13 17.03 39.97
N PHE A 48 -24.07 18.26 39.45
CA PHE A 48 -23.36 19.37 40.09
C PHE A 48 -23.85 19.67 41.52
N ASN A 49 -25.17 19.63 41.74
CA ASN A 49 -25.79 19.88 43.04
C ASN A 49 -25.54 18.75 44.03
N SER A 50 -25.31 17.51 43.57
CA SER A 50 -24.98 16.38 44.44
C SER A 50 -23.53 16.42 44.98
N LEU A 51 -22.64 17.20 44.37
CA LEU A 51 -21.22 17.24 44.71
C LEU A 51 -20.91 18.18 45.88
N ASN A 52 -20.11 17.71 46.83
CA ASN A 52 -19.54 18.57 47.85
C ASN A 52 -18.37 19.42 47.30
N ARG A 53 -17.88 20.36 48.13
CA ARG A 53 -16.79 21.29 47.76
C ARG A 53 -15.51 20.60 47.28
N ASN A 54 -15.10 19.49 47.90
CA ASN A 54 -13.90 18.75 47.49
C ASN A 54 -14.15 18.01 46.19
N GLU A 55 -15.32 17.40 46.03
CA GLU A 55 -15.69 16.65 44.83
C GLU A 55 -15.81 17.57 43.61
N LYS A 56 -16.32 18.80 43.78
CA LYS A 56 -16.33 19.83 42.71
C LYS A 56 -14.93 20.16 42.20
N ILE A 57 -13.93 20.21 43.09
CA ILE A 57 -12.52 20.38 42.71
C ILE A 57 -11.98 19.10 42.07
N ALA A 58 -12.30 17.93 42.62
CA ALA A 58 -11.82 16.64 42.13
C ALA A 58 -12.33 16.34 40.70
N GLN A 59 -13.52 16.81 40.34
CA GLN A 59 -14.04 16.73 38.97
C GLN A 59 -13.18 17.47 37.93
N LEU A 60 -12.24 18.32 38.37
CA LEU A 60 -11.30 19.06 37.53
C LEU A 60 -9.90 18.42 37.48
N ILE A 61 -9.75 17.21 38.02
CA ILE A 61 -8.46 16.52 38.14
C ILE A 61 -8.51 15.20 37.37
N TYR A 62 -7.57 15.02 36.45
CA TYR A 62 -7.33 13.76 35.74
C TYR A 62 -6.04 13.10 36.24
N VAL A 63 -6.07 11.77 36.33
CA VAL A 63 -4.92 10.97 36.77
C VAL A 63 -4.55 9.92 35.74
N ALA A 64 -3.29 9.50 35.75
CA ALA A 64 -2.80 8.52 34.79
C ALA A 64 -3.27 7.10 35.11
N ALA A 65 -3.74 6.41 34.07
CA ALA A 65 -4.07 5.00 34.08
C ALA A 65 -3.21 4.26 33.03
N TYR A 66 -2.68 3.10 33.44
CA TYR A 66 -1.87 2.24 32.58
C TYR A 66 -2.47 0.84 32.54
N SER A 67 -2.68 0.31 31.33
CA SER A 67 -3.16 -1.06 31.14
C SER A 67 -2.05 -2.11 31.24
N ASN A 68 -0.80 -1.71 31.48
CA ASN A 68 0.38 -2.58 31.58
C ASN A 68 1.10 -2.56 32.95
N ARG A 69 0.50 -1.98 34.01
CA ARG A 69 1.14 -1.84 35.34
C ARG A 69 0.60 -2.78 36.44
N GLY A 70 -0.32 -3.68 36.10
CA GLY A 70 -0.83 -4.71 37.01
C GLY A 70 -1.72 -4.19 38.15
N VAL A 71 -2.16 -5.12 39.01
CA VAL A 71 -3.25 -4.93 39.98
C VAL A 71 -2.96 -3.83 41.01
N ALA A 72 -1.71 -3.68 41.48
CA ALA A 72 -1.38 -2.64 42.46
C ALA A 72 -1.66 -1.21 41.94
N HIS A 73 -1.38 -0.97 40.66
CA HIS A 73 -1.72 0.30 40.02
C HIS A 73 -3.24 0.44 39.85
N GLU A 74 -3.94 -0.63 39.48
CA GLU A 74 -5.40 -0.65 39.34
C GLU A 74 -6.12 -0.31 40.66
N VAL A 75 -5.63 -0.85 41.78
CA VAL A 75 -6.13 -0.53 43.13
C VAL A 75 -5.88 0.94 43.47
N ALA A 76 -4.66 1.45 43.24
CA ALA A 76 -4.34 2.84 43.53
C ALA A 76 -5.23 3.84 42.75
N VAL A 77 -5.50 3.57 41.47
CA VAL A 77 -6.42 4.38 40.65
C VAL A 77 -7.86 4.26 41.18
N THR A 78 -8.30 3.05 41.51
CA THR A 78 -9.64 2.78 42.07
C THR A 78 -9.87 3.52 43.38
N ASP A 79 -8.86 3.57 44.26
CA ASP A 79 -8.94 4.31 45.52
C ASP A 79 -9.14 5.80 45.28
N LEU A 80 -8.45 6.37 44.29
CA LEU A 80 -8.64 7.78 43.91
C LEU A 80 -10.05 8.04 43.39
N ILE A 81 -10.59 7.15 42.55
CA ILE A 81 -11.95 7.21 42.03
C ILE A 81 -12.98 7.14 43.18
N ARG A 82 -12.87 6.13 44.05
CA ARG A 82 -13.84 5.89 45.12
C ARG A 82 -13.76 6.96 46.21
N LYS A 83 -12.57 7.35 46.65
CA LYS A 83 -12.38 8.25 47.81
C LYS A 83 -12.53 9.73 47.45
N TYR A 84 -11.99 10.16 46.31
CA TYR A 84 -11.96 11.59 45.95
C TYR A 84 -12.95 11.98 44.86
N LYS A 85 -13.58 11.01 44.17
CA LYS A 85 -14.50 11.26 43.05
C LYS A 85 -13.84 12.11 41.96
N ILE A 86 -12.65 11.69 41.51
CA ILE A 86 -11.91 12.37 40.45
C ILE A 86 -12.72 12.51 39.16
N GLY A 87 -12.36 13.51 38.34
CA GLY A 87 -13.10 13.87 37.14
C GLY A 87 -12.84 12.96 35.95
N GLY A 88 -11.63 12.41 35.84
CA GLY A 88 -11.25 11.65 34.67
C GLY A 88 -9.92 10.92 34.79
N LEU A 89 -9.60 10.20 33.73
CA LEU A 89 -8.38 9.41 33.57
C LEU A 89 -7.73 9.76 32.24
N ILE A 90 -6.39 9.76 32.20
CA ILE A 90 -5.63 9.69 30.95
C ILE A 90 -5.05 8.28 30.80
N PHE A 91 -5.30 7.61 29.66
CA PHE A 91 -4.69 6.31 29.39
C PHE A 91 -3.37 6.43 28.65
N PHE A 92 -2.41 5.59 29.06
CA PHE A 92 -1.09 5.43 28.44
C PHE A 92 -0.88 4.00 27.93
N GLN A 93 0.34 3.46 28.00
CA GLN A 93 0.73 2.29 27.24
C GLN A 93 0.01 1.00 27.65
N GLY A 94 -0.36 0.19 26.66
CA GLY A 94 -0.79 -1.20 26.84
C GLY A 94 -1.52 -1.78 25.63
N THR A 95 -2.68 -2.41 25.84
CA THR A 95 -3.47 -3.08 24.76
C THR A 95 -4.94 -2.66 24.77
N PRO A 96 -5.62 -2.67 23.61
CA PRO A 96 -7.04 -2.29 23.54
C PRO A 96 -7.95 -3.14 24.43
N GLN A 97 -7.74 -4.46 24.49
CA GLN A 97 -8.56 -5.35 25.33
C GLN A 97 -8.45 -4.99 26.81
N LYS A 98 -7.22 -4.83 27.31
CA LYS A 98 -7.00 -4.56 28.73
C LYS A 98 -7.45 -3.15 29.09
N GLN A 99 -7.28 -2.17 28.20
CA GLN A 99 -7.85 -0.85 28.41
C GLN A 99 -9.38 -0.90 28.48
N ALA A 100 -10.08 -1.56 27.54
CA ALA A 100 -11.54 -1.63 27.57
C ALA A 100 -12.06 -2.29 28.86
N LEU A 101 -11.42 -3.37 29.32
CA LEU A 101 -11.73 -4.00 30.61
C LEU A 101 -11.54 -3.03 31.79
N LEU A 102 -10.42 -2.30 31.81
CA LEU A 102 -10.14 -1.33 32.86
C LEU A 102 -11.08 -0.12 32.80
N THR A 103 -11.45 0.35 31.62
CA THR A 103 -12.44 1.42 31.47
C THR A 103 -13.78 0.98 32.04
N ASN A 104 -14.26 -0.23 31.71
CA ASN A 104 -15.48 -0.78 32.31
C ASN A 104 -15.39 -0.89 33.83
N PHE A 105 -14.26 -1.41 34.31
CA PHE A 105 -14.02 -1.53 35.74
C PHE A 105 -14.03 -0.16 36.42
N TYR A 106 -13.21 0.79 35.99
CA TYR A 106 -13.13 2.12 36.61
C TYR A 106 -14.43 2.90 36.53
N GLN A 107 -15.17 2.81 35.41
CA GLN A 107 -16.50 3.42 35.32
C GLN A 107 -17.47 2.81 36.33
N SER A 108 -17.46 1.49 36.54
CA SER A 108 -18.28 0.84 37.58
C SER A 108 -17.92 1.24 39.02
N GLN A 109 -16.72 1.78 39.23
CA GLN A 109 -16.28 2.28 40.54
C GLN A 109 -16.63 3.74 40.77
N SER A 110 -17.07 4.47 39.73
CA SER A 110 -17.33 5.89 39.80
C SER A 110 -18.83 6.21 39.94
N LYS A 111 -19.16 7.15 40.83
CA LYS A 111 -20.54 7.65 40.98
C LYS A 111 -20.89 8.67 39.90
N VAL A 112 -19.93 9.53 39.56
CA VAL A 112 -20.03 10.43 38.41
C VAL A 112 -19.17 9.83 37.31
N PRO A 113 -19.70 9.55 36.12
CA PRO A 113 -18.94 8.97 35.03
C PRO A 113 -17.62 9.70 34.79
N LEU A 114 -16.53 8.95 34.63
CA LEU A 114 -15.20 9.48 34.38
C LEU A 114 -15.09 9.93 32.93
N MET A 115 -14.46 11.08 32.69
CA MET A 115 -13.97 11.43 31.36
C MET A 115 -12.68 10.66 31.10
N VAL A 116 -12.61 9.89 30.03
CA VAL A 116 -11.39 9.19 29.61
C VAL A 116 -10.73 9.97 28.48
N ALA A 117 -9.46 10.34 28.69
CA ALA A 117 -8.61 11.02 27.73
C ALA A 117 -7.44 10.13 27.27
N MET A 118 -6.89 10.45 26.10
CA MET A 118 -5.68 9.79 25.56
C MET A 118 -4.93 10.74 24.62
N ASP A 119 -3.59 10.66 24.60
CA ASP A 119 -2.82 11.15 23.45
C ASP A 119 -2.86 10.10 22.33
N ALA A 120 -3.68 10.33 21.31
CA ALA A 120 -3.77 9.47 20.13
C ALA A 120 -3.55 10.31 18.86
N GLU A 121 -2.39 10.95 18.75
CA GLU A 121 -2.06 11.89 17.66
C GLU A 121 -2.10 11.20 16.29
N TRP A 122 -1.51 10.02 16.15
CA TRP A 122 -1.55 9.18 14.94
C TRP A 122 -2.37 7.90 15.15
N GLY A 123 -3.45 8.04 15.92
CA GLY A 123 -4.36 6.95 16.29
C GLY A 123 -3.96 6.23 17.57
N LEU A 124 -4.68 5.15 17.89
CA LEU A 124 -4.45 4.38 19.12
C LEU A 124 -3.02 3.83 19.20
N ALA A 125 -2.35 3.60 18.08
CA ALA A 125 -0.98 3.07 18.00
C ALA A 125 0.06 3.91 18.76
N MET A 126 -0.22 5.18 19.05
CA MET A 126 0.61 6.02 19.91
C MET A 126 0.75 5.45 21.34
N ARG A 127 -0.29 4.77 21.85
CA ARG A 127 -0.34 4.22 23.22
C ARG A 127 -0.59 2.70 23.24
N LEU A 128 -1.38 2.18 22.31
CA LEU A 128 -1.88 0.81 22.32
C LEU A 128 -1.27 -0.03 21.20
N LYS A 129 -0.81 -1.23 21.54
CA LYS A 129 -0.30 -2.20 20.57
C LYS A 129 -1.44 -2.78 19.71
N HIS A 130 -1.08 -3.33 18.55
CA HIS A 130 -1.99 -4.06 17.65
C HIS A 130 -3.17 -3.23 17.11
N THR A 131 -2.90 -1.97 16.80
CA THR A 131 -3.84 -1.04 16.15
C THR A 131 -3.17 -0.37 14.96
N ILE A 132 -3.95 0.24 14.07
CA ILE A 132 -3.43 0.93 12.90
C ILE A 132 -2.56 2.12 13.33
N HIS A 133 -1.37 2.21 12.76
CA HIS A 133 -0.47 3.35 12.89
C HIS A 133 -0.66 4.26 11.67
N PHE A 134 -1.39 5.37 11.85
CA PHE A 134 -1.51 6.38 10.81
C PHE A 134 -0.21 7.20 10.68
N PRO A 135 -0.01 7.94 9.58
CA PRO A 135 1.20 8.73 9.41
C PRO A 135 1.32 9.83 10.46
N TYR A 136 2.55 10.16 10.85
CA TYR A 136 2.87 11.32 11.65
C TYR A 136 2.43 12.60 10.93
N GLN A 137 2.13 13.63 11.73
CA GLN A 137 1.59 14.90 11.25
C GLN A 137 2.48 15.55 10.19
N MET A 138 3.80 15.39 10.27
CA MET A 138 4.72 15.90 9.24
C MET A 138 4.51 15.23 7.88
N ALA A 139 4.23 13.93 7.84
CA ALA A 139 3.87 13.25 6.59
C ALA A 139 2.50 13.76 6.09
N LEU A 140 1.52 13.90 6.99
CA LEU A 140 0.20 14.45 6.67
C LEU A 140 0.24 15.89 6.17
N GLY A 141 1.23 16.65 6.64
CA GLY A 141 1.59 17.97 6.15
C GLY A 141 1.82 17.98 4.64
N ALA A 142 2.42 16.93 4.09
CA ALA A 142 2.74 16.87 2.67
C ALA A 142 1.55 16.67 1.74
N ILE A 143 0.39 16.30 2.29
CA ILE A 143 -0.81 15.97 1.55
C ILE A 143 -1.53 17.25 1.09
N GLY A 144 -1.88 17.35 -0.19
CA GLY A 144 -2.68 18.48 -0.70
C GLY A 144 -4.19 18.38 -0.44
N ASN A 145 -4.73 17.17 -0.23
CA ASN A 145 -6.16 16.93 -0.03
C ASN A 145 -6.51 16.71 1.45
N ASP A 146 -7.02 17.77 2.10
CA ASP A 146 -7.38 17.74 3.53
C ASP A 146 -8.58 16.82 3.85
N SER A 147 -9.38 16.41 2.86
CA SER A 147 -10.45 15.42 3.07
C SER A 147 -9.92 14.11 3.63
N LEU A 148 -8.69 13.71 3.29
CA LEU A 148 -8.08 12.49 3.81
C LEU A 148 -7.75 12.63 5.31
N ILE A 149 -7.34 13.82 5.75
CA ILE A 149 -7.04 14.11 7.16
C ILE A 149 -8.32 14.17 7.99
N TYR A 150 -9.41 14.71 7.43
CA TYR A 150 -10.72 14.63 8.04
C TYR A 150 -11.21 13.17 8.19
N GLN A 151 -11.08 12.34 7.14
CA GLN A 151 -11.42 10.91 7.20
C GLN A 151 -10.55 10.17 8.24
N MET A 152 -9.27 10.52 8.35
CA MET A 152 -8.39 9.99 9.41
C MET A 152 -8.90 10.38 10.80
N GLY A 153 -9.31 11.63 10.98
CA GLY A 153 -9.92 12.09 12.24
C GLY A 153 -11.18 11.31 12.62
N ARG A 154 -12.04 11.02 11.64
CA ARG A 154 -13.22 10.16 11.82
C ARG A 154 -12.82 8.75 12.24
N GLU A 155 -11.88 8.12 11.55
CA GLU A 155 -11.47 6.75 11.87
C GLU A 155 -10.85 6.66 13.28
N ILE A 156 -9.97 7.60 13.64
CA ILE A 156 -9.39 7.68 14.99
C ILE A 156 -10.48 7.95 16.04
N GLY A 157 -11.47 8.81 15.74
CA GLY A 157 -12.62 9.06 16.63
C GLY A 157 -13.43 7.79 16.91
N ARG A 158 -13.69 7.00 15.87
CA ARG A 158 -14.36 5.68 15.97
C ARG A 158 -13.55 4.71 16.83
N GLU A 159 -12.24 4.62 16.63
CA GLU A 159 -11.34 3.79 17.42
C GLU A 159 -11.31 4.18 18.91
N LEU A 160 -11.25 5.48 19.19
CA LEU A 160 -11.27 6.03 20.55
C LEU A 160 -12.58 5.71 21.26
N LYS A 161 -13.73 5.90 20.59
CA LYS A 161 -15.03 5.48 21.13
C LYS A 161 -15.09 3.98 21.42
N ARG A 162 -14.59 3.15 20.50
CA ARG A 162 -14.57 1.68 20.65
C ARG A 162 -13.77 1.20 21.86
N THR A 163 -12.82 2.02 22.34
CA THR A 163 -12.00 1.78 23.54
C THR A 163 -12.43 2.60 24.77
N GLY A 164 -13.54 3.34 24.65
CA GLY A 164 -14.15 4.12 25.73
C GLY A 164 -13.41 5.41 26.05
N VAL A 165 -12.74 6.02 25.08
CA VAL A 165 -12.08 7.33 25.21
C VAL A 165 -13.01 8.42 24.65
N GLN A 166 -13.24 9.49 25.43
CA GLN A 166 -14.11 10.62 25.05
C GLN A 166 -13.33 11.87 24.65
N MET A 167 -12.04 11.95 24.99
CA MET A 167 -11.21 13.12 24.71
C MET A 167 -9.89 12.70 24.09
N ASN A 168 -9.60 13.20 22.88
CA ASN A 168 -8.28 13.05 22.28
C ASN A 168 -7.47 14.32 22.58
N LEU A 169 -6.27 14.14 23.10
CA LEU A 169 -5.30 15.22 23.29
C LEU A 169 -4.58 15.50 21.96
N ALA A 170 -5.36 15.77 20.92
CA ALA A 170 -4.95 16.05 19.55
C ALA A 170 -6.04 16.89 18.86
N PRO A 171 -5.71 17.67 17.80
CA PRO A 171 -4.45 17.71 17.06
C PRO A 171 -3.35 18.60 17.69
N VAL A 172 -2.10 18.26 17.38
CA VAL A 172 -0.97 19.19 17.52
C VAL A 172 -1.04 20.22 16.40
N VAL A 173 -1.07 21.50 16.75
CA VAL A 173 -1.13 22.64 15.81
C VAL A 173 -0.01 23.65 16.03
N ASP A 174 1.04 23.22 16.72
CA ASP A 174 2.29 23.96 16.79
C ASP A 174 2.91 24.10 15.39
N ILE A 175 3.40 25.30 15.07
CA ILE A 175 4.09 25.58 13.81
C ILE A 175 5.57 25.22 13.98
N ASN A 176 6.04 24.22 13.24
CA ASN A 176 7.43 23.78 13.33
C ASN A 176 8.32 24.49 12.30
N ASN A 177 8.69 25.74 12.59
CA ASN A 177 9.66 26.52 11.83
C ASN A 177 11.12 26.35 12.32
N ASN A 178 11.35 25.56 13.36
CA ASN A 178 12.67 25.23 13.91
C ASN A 178 13.05 23.77 13.67
N PRO A 179 14.00 23.48 12.76
CA PRO A 179 14.46 22.12 12.47
C PRO A 179 15.06 21.39 13.67
N ASN A 180 15.58 22.12 14.66
CA ASN A 180 16.22 21.56 15.85
C ASN A 180 15.26 21.36 17.02
N ASN A 181 13.96 21.65 16.85
CA ASN A 181 12.97 21.42 17.89
C ASN A 181 12.99 19.94 18.32
N PRO A 182 13.25 19.63 19.61
CA PRO A 182 13.42 18.26 20.06
C PRO A 182 12.10 17.54 20.38
N VAL A 183 10.97 18.25 20.46
CA VAL A 183 9.70 17.74 21.01
C VAL A 183 8.56 17.76 19.99
N ILE A 184 8.36 18.86 19.26
CA ILE A 184 7.27 19.01 18.29
C ILE A 184 7.68 18.35 16.98
N ASN A 185 8.61 18.94 16.24
CA ASN A 185 9.24 18.33 15.06
C ASN A 185 8.21 17.57 14.19
N PHE A 186 8.38 16.25 14.01
CA PHE A 186 7.52 15.39 13.19
C PHE A 186 6.03 15.32 13.63
N ARG A 187 5.69 15.79 14.84
CA ARG A 187 4.32 15.89 15.36
C ARG A 187 3.56 17.14 14.88
N SER A 188 4.25 18.07 14.22
CA SER A 188 3.59 19.21 13.56
C SER A 188 3.23 18.88 12.12
N PHE A 189 2.16 19.49 11.63
CA PHE A 189 1.80 19.46 10.21
C PHE A 189 2.74 20.24 9.30
N GLY A 190 3.62 21.09 9.83
CA GLY A 190 4.55 21.88 9.02
C GLY A 190 4.86 23.24 9.60
N MET A 191 5.36 24.14 8.74
CA MET A 191 5.74 25.50 9.14
C MET A 191 4.84 26.61 8.58
N ASP A 192 3.91 26.29 7.68
CA ASP A 192 2.92 27.25 7.18
C ASP A 192 1.71 27.30 8.12
N LYS A 193 1.44 28.48 8.69
CA LYS A 193 0.38 28.67 9.69
C LYS A 193 -1.03 28.39 9.16
N LYS A 194 -1.30 28.68 7.88
CA LYS A 194 -2.61 28.46 7.26
C LYS A 194 -2.84 26.98 7.01
N MET A 195 -1.82 26.29 6.51
CA MET A 195 -1.86 24.84 6.32
C MET A 195 -2.02 24.11 7.65
N VAL A 196 -1.22 24.46 8.67
CA VAL A 196 -1.30 23.85 10.00
C VAL A 196 -2.70 24.03 10.59
N ALA A 197 -3.27 25.24 10.47
CA ALA A 197 -4.65 25.51 10.89
C ALA A 197 -5.68 24.67 10.13
N ALA A 198 -5.62 24.64 8.80
CA ALA A 198 -6.56 23.90 7.96
C ALA A 198 -6.55 22.39 8.27
N LYS A 199 -5.36 21.80 8.37
CA LYS A 199 -5.17 20.37 8.69
C LYS A 199 -5.59 20.04 10.13
N GLY A 200 -5.27 20.92 11.07
CA GLY A 200 -5.75 20.84 12.45
C GLY A 200 -7.29 20.85 12.52
N ILE A 201 -7.94 21.76 11.80
CA ILE A 201 -9.40 21.85 11.71
C ILE A 201 -9.99 20.59 11.07
N ALA A 202 -9.40 20.07 9.99
CA ALA A 202 -9.87 18.84 9.34
C ALA A 202 -9.83 17.64 10.31
N TYR A 203 -8.70 17.44 11.01
CA TYR A 203 -8.57 16.38 12.01
C TYR A 203 -9.57 16.58 13.17
N MET A 204 -9.65 17.79 13.73
CA MET A 204 -10.58 18.14 14.79
C MET A 204 -12.04 17.84 14.41
N LYS A 205 -12.47 18.24 13.22
CA LYS A 205 -13.84 18.00 12.75
C LYS A 205 -14.15 16.50 12.67
N GLY A 206 -13.21 15.69 12.17
CA GLY A 206 -13.37 14.24 12.14
C GLY A 206 -13.54 13.64 13.54
N LEU A 207 -12.73 14.07 14.51
CA LEU A 207 -12.85 13.59 15.90
C LEU A 207 -14.20 13.99 16.53
N GLN A 208 -14.58 15.27 16.40
CA GLN A 208 -15.78 15.81 17.04
C GLN A 208 -17.08 15.27 16.44
N GLU A 209 -17.09 14.94 15.15
CA GLU A 209 -18.24 14.29 14.52
C GLU A 209 -18.46 12.86 15.03
N GLU A 210 -17.37 12.16 15.36
CA GLU A 210 -17.46 10.91 16.11
C GLU A 210 -17.71 11.14 17.61
N GLY A 211 -18.09 12.35 18.07
CA GLY A 211 -18.39 12.63 19.47
C GLY A 211 -17.18 12.53 20.40
N VAL A 212 -15.97 12.73 19.89
CA VAL A 212 -14.72 12.80 20.67
C VAL A 212 -14.27 14.25 20.78
N LEU A 213 -14.03 14.73 22.00
CA LEU A 213 -13.53 16.07 22.27
C LEU A 213 -12.10 16.19 21.73
N ALA A 214 -11.90 17.06 20.75
CA ALA A 214 -10.59 17.39 20.22
C ALA A 214 -9.91 18.48 21.07
N THR A 215 -8.58 18.40 21.18
CA THR A 215 -7.77 19.30 22.00
C THR A 215 -6.64 19.91 21.17
N ALA A 216 -6.74 21.19 20.82
CA ALA A 216 -5.66 21.90 20.16
C ALA A 216 -4.48 22.09 21.13
N LYS A 217 -3.26 21.73 20.69
CA LYS A 217 -2.07 21.84 21.54
C LYS A 217 -0.80 22.24 20.76
N HIS A 218 0.19 22.89 21.38
CA HIS A 218 0.27 23.25 22.81
C HIS A 218 0.33 24.78 22.98
N PHE A 219 -0.73 25.38 23.52
CA PHE A 219 -0.87 26.84 23.63
C PHE A 219 0.17 27.44 24.60
N PRO A 220 0.81 28.59 24.28
CA PRO A 220 0.60 29.48 23.14
C PRO A 220 1.44 29.16 21.88
N GLY A 221 2.07 27.99 21.80
CA GLY A 221 2.87 27.53 20.66
C GLY A 221 4.26 27.06 21.09
N HIS A 222 4.54 25.77 20.93
CA HIS A 222 5.78 25.09 21.35
C HIS A 222 6.74 24.79 20.17
N GLY A 223 6.31 25.07 18.94
CA GLY A 223 6.98 24.65 17.71
C GLY A 223 8.36 25.27 17.43
N ASP A 224 8.74 26.35 18.12
CA ASP A 224 10.05 27.01 18.00
C ASP A 224 10.81 27.12 19.34
N THR A 225 10.88 26.01 20.08
CA THR A 225 11.71 25.92 21.29
C THR A 225 12.93 25.03 21.06
N GLY A 226 14.08 25.44 21.61
CA GLY A 226 15.35 24.72 21.51
C GLY A 226 15.63 23.75 22.66
N THR A 227 14.72 23.58 23.62
CA THR A 227 14.95 22.78 24.84
C THR A 227 13.76 21.84 25.15
N ASP A 228 14.05 20.68 25.74
CA ASP A 228 13.05 19.66 26.06
C ASP A 228 12.30 19.99 27.37
N SER A 229 10.97 20.22 27.25
CA SER A 229 10.08 20.54 28.37
C SER A 229 10.03 19.48 29.47
N HIS A 230 10.35 18.22 29.15
CA HIS A 230 10.34 17.14 30.14
C HIS A 230 11.47 17.26 31.16
N LYS A 231 12.54 18.01 30.82
CA LYS A 231 13.75 18.15 31.65
C LYS A 231 13.90 19.56 32.22
N THR A 232 13.55 20.58 31.43
CA THR A 232 13.70 21.99 31.80
C THR A 232 12.50 22.80 31.31
N LEU A 233 12.25 23.97 31.89
CA LEU A 233 11.19 24.87 31.41
C LEU A 233 11.66 25.54 30.11
N PRO A 234 11.07 25.26 28.93
CA PRO A 234 11.52 25.85 27.68
C PRO A 234 11.16 27.33 27.62
N VAL A 235 12.07 28.11 27.06
CA VAL A 235 11.90 29.56 26.89
C VAL A 235 11.47 29.85 25.46
N VAL A 236 10.43 30.66 25.31
CA VAL A 236 9.97 31.23 24.03
C VAL A 236 10.27 32.73 24.05
N PRO A 237 11.38 33.18 23.44
CA PRO A 237 11.88 34.55 23.59
C PRO A 237 11.28 35.55 22.58
N PHE A 238 10.15 35.23 21.94
CA PHE A 238 9.61 36.00 20.82
C PHE A 238 8.72 37.17 21.24
N SER A 239 8.59 38.17 20.35
CA SER A 239 7.72 39.32 20.57
C SER A 239 6.24 38.92 20.59
N ARG A 240 5.41 39.74 21.24
CA ARG A 240 3.96 39.54 21.26
C ARG A 240 3.36 39.50 19.86
N GLU A 241 3.76 40.41 19.00
CA GLU A 241 3.29 40.50 17.60
C GLU A 241 3.56 39.21 16.82
N ARG A 242 4.75 38.62 16.97
CA ARG A 242 5.08 37.35 16.34
C ARG A 242 4.18 36.23 16.88
N LEU A 243 4.04 36.14 18.21
CA LEU A 243 3.20 35.13 18.84
C LEU A 243 1.74 35.23 18.37
N ASP A 244 1.19 36.44 18.24
CA ASP A 244 -0.17 36.64 17.73
C ASP A 244 -0.30 36.23 16.25
N THR A 245 0.67 36.62 15.41
CA THR A 245 0.57 36.46 13.96
C THR A 245 1.02 35.10 13.46
N LEU A 246 1.80 34.34 14.23
CA LEU A 246 2.35 33.05 13.86
C LEU A 246 1.91 31.95 14.84
N GLU A 247 2.49 31.88 16.04
CA GLU A 247 2.30 30.74 16.95
C GLU A 247 0.85 30.54 17.43
N MET A 248 0.13 31.63 17.75
CA MET A 248 -1.27 31.58 18.20
C MET A 248 -2.28 31.56 17.05
N TYR A 249 -1.84 31.77 15.80
CA TYR A 249 -2.74 31.81 14.64
C TYR A 249 -3.55 30.50 14.48
N PRO A 250 -2.95 29.29 14.49
CA PRO A 250 -3.73 28.05 14.38
C PRO A 250 -4.73 27.87 15.52
N PHE A 251 -4.40 28.32 16.74
CA PHE A 251 -5.31 28.26 17.87
C PHE A 251 -6.53 29.15 17.66
N GLN A 252 -6.34 30.40 17.22
CA GLN A 252 -7.47 31.29 16.91
C GLN A 252 -8.38 30.66 15.85
N GLN A 253 -7.81 30.14 14.76
CA GLN A 253 -8.61 29.52 13.69
C GLN A 253 -9.40 28.29 14.18
N MET A 254 -8.81 27.48 15.05
CA MET A 254 -9.50 26.33 15.64
C MET A 254 -10.56 26.74 16.67
N ILE A 255 -10.35 27.83 17.42
CA ILE A 255 -11.35 28.41 18.32
C ILE A 255 -12.56 28.87 17.50
N ASP A 256 -12.33 29.59 16.41
CA ASP A 256 -13.40 30.07 15.51
C ASP A 256 -14.17 28.89 14.90
N ALA A 257 -13.47 27.80 14.59
CA ALA A 257 -14.02 26.54 14.09
C ALA A 257 -14.60 25.59 15.16
N GLY A 258 -14.67 26.01 16.43
CA GLY A 258 -15.38 25.30 17.48
C GLY A 258 -14.63 24.14 18.12
N VAL A 259 -13.32 24.27 18.33
CA VAL A 259 -12.52 23.28 19.07
C VAL A 259 -13.02 23.10 20.49
N SER A 260 -13.15 21.85 20.92
CA SER A 260 -13.67 21.49 22.24
C SER A 260 -12.75 21.89 23.38
N ALA A 261 -11.44 21.69 23.21
CA ALA A 261 -10.45 21.93 24.23
C ALA A 261 -9.16 22.56 23.69
N VAL A 262 -8.44 23.26 24.56
CA VAL A 262 -7.09 23.77 24.31
C VAL A 262 -6.19 23.35 25.46
N MET A 263 -5.05 22.72 25.13
CA MET A 263 -4.03 22.36 26.11
C MET A 263 -3.01 23.49 26.26
N THR A 264 -2.74 23.90 27.49
CA THR A 264 -1.73 24.92 27.82
C THR A 264 -0.39 24.28 28.16
N ALA A 265 0.65 24.69 27.45
CA ALA A 265 1.99 24.15 27.58
C ALA A 265 2.72 24.67 28.83
N HIS A 266 3.71 23.91 29.29
CA HIS A 266 4.66 24.39 30.30
C HIS A 266 5.82 25.18 29.66
N LEU A 267 5.55 26.41 29.20
CA LEU A 267 6.52 27.29 28.53
C LEU A 267 6.76 28.59 29.30
N TYR A 268 7.99 29.05 29.42
CA TYR A 268 8.29 30.39 29.89
C TYR A 268 8.29 31.37 28.70
N VAL A 269 7.37 32.34 28.71
CA VAL A 269 7.14 33.26 27.58
C VAL A 269 7.18 34.71 28.07
N PRO A 270 8.38 35.33 28.20
CA PRO A 270 8.55 36.63 28.85
C PRO A 270 7.72 37.76 28.25
N ALA A 271 7.47 37.71 26.94
CA ALA A 271 6.65 38.72 26.25
C ALA A 271 5.17 38.68 26.63
N LEU A 272 4.68 37.57 27.19
CA LEU A 272 3.30 37.45 27.68
C LEU A 272 3.23 37.52 29.21
N ASP A 273 4.21 36.92 29.91
CA ASP A 273 4.39 37.05 31.35
C ASP A 273 5.88 36.95 31.71
N SER A 274 6.46 38.07 32.16
CA SER A 274 7.86 38.18 32.54
C SER A 274 8.19 37.64 33.93
N THR A 275 7.22 37.04 34.63
CA THR A 275 7.44 36.44 35.96
C THR A 275 8.43 35.27 35.87
N PRO A 276 9.62 35.34 36.49
CA PRO A 276 10.65 34.31 36.35
C PRO A 276 10.15 32.92 36.75
N HIS A 277 10.53 31.91 35.96
CA HIS A 277 10.19 30.49 36.18
C HIS A 277 8.69 30.17 36.22
N LEU A 278 7.82 31.09 35.79
CA LEU A 278 6.39 30.84 35.71
C LEU A 278 6.04 30.30 34.31
N ALA A 279 5.59 29.06 34.26
CA ALA A 279 5.15 28.44 33.03
C ALA A 279 3.80 29.04 32.54
N SER A 280 3.56 28.97 31.24
CA SER A 280 2.36 29.51 30.58
C SER A 280 1.08 28.94 31.17
N SER A 281 1.04 27.63 31.41
CA SER A 281 -0.06 26.94 32.10
C SER A 281 -0.32 27.44 33.53
N LEU A 282 0.64 28.12 34.18
CA LEU A 282 0.54 28.66 35.54
C LEU A 282 0.30 30.19 35.56
N SER A 283 0.30 30.84 34.39
CA SER A 283 0.13 32.29 34.27
C SER A 283 -1.33 32.66 34.04
N LYS A 284 -1.90 33.45 34.96
CA LYS A 284 -3.25 34.01 34.78
C LYS A 284 -3.32 34.98 33.58
N LYS A 285 -2.23 35.70 33.30
CA LYS A 285 -2.15 36.62 32.15
C LYS A 285 -2.30 35.85 30.84
N ILE A 286 -1.65 34.70 30.72
CA ILE A 286 -1.66 33.89 29.51
C ILE A 286 -2.96 33.08 29.40
N VAL A 287 -3.32 32.32 30.44
CA VAL A 287 -4.46 31.39 30.37
C VAL A 287 -5.80 32.11 30.41
N THR A 288 -5.98 33.07 31.32
CA THR A 288 -7.24 33.83 31.38
C THR A 288 -7.19 35.02 30.44
N GLY A 289 -6.21 35.92 30.62
CA GLY A 289 -6.16 37.19 29.89
C GLY A 289 -5.99 37.07 28.37
N ILE A 290 -5.24 36.07 27.88
CA ILE A 290 -5.05 35.87 26.43
C ILE A 290 -6.01 34.81 25.91
N LEU A 291 -5.90 33.56 26.36
CA LEU A 291 -6.67 32.46 25.76
C LEU A 291 -8.19 32.64 25.93
N LYS A 292 -8.67 32.93 27.15
CA LYS A 292 -10.12 33.03 27.42
C LYS A 292 -10.70 34.40 27.06
N ASP A 293 -9.99 35.46 27.40
CA ASP A 293 -10.47 36.83 27.26
C ASP A 293 -10.17 37.38 25.86
N SER A 294 -8.89 37.47 25.47
CA SER A 294 -8.48 38.04 24.17
C SER A 294 -8.85 37.18 22.96
N LEU A 295 -8.58 35.87 22.98
CA LEU A 295 -8.93 34.95 21.88
C LEU A 295 -10.37 34.42 21.99
N GLY A 296 -11.08 34.79 23.06
CA GLY A 296 -12.48 34.45 23.25
C GLY A 296 -12.77 32.97 23.52
N PHE A 297 -11.77 32.14 23.83
CA PHE A 297 -11.97 30.69 23.93
C PHE A 297 -12.98 30.31 25.02
N LYS A 298 -14.05 29.62 24.63
CA LYS A 298 -15.14 29.19 25.54
C LYS A 298 -15.12 27.69 25.85
N GLY A 299 -14.18 26.91 25.31
CA GLY A 299 -14.07 25.46 25.55
C GLY A 299 -13.27 25.08 26.80
N ILE A 300 -12.94 23.80 26.96
CA ILE A 300 -12.17 23.31 28.12
C ILE A 300 -10.70 23.72 27.98
N VAL A 301 -10.16 24.44 28.95
CA VAL A 301 -8.72 24.64 29.07
C VAL A 301 -8.15 23.52 29.93
N ILE A 302 -7.23 22.73 29.37
CA ILE A 302 -6.55 21.64 30.08
C ILE A 302 -5.07 21.98 30.23
N SER A 303 -4.45 21.66 31.37
CA SER A 303 -3.00 21.78 31.50
C SER A 303 -2.28 20.68 30.72
N ASP A 304 -1.04 20.91 30.32
CA ASP A 304 -0.09 19.82 30.05
C ASP A 304 0.19 19.03 31.34
N ALA A 305 0.92 17.91 31.23
CA ALA A 305 1.07 16.93 32.29
C ALA A 305 1.74 17.52 33.54
N MET A 306 1.00 17.59 34.65
CA MET A 306 1.47 18.20 35.91
C MET A 306 2.58 17.40 36.60
N ASN A 307 2.92 16.20 36.12
CA ASN A 307 4.07 15.42 36.57
C ASN A 307 5.41 15.88 35.96
N MET A 308 5.40 16.78 34.98
CA MET A 308 6.60 17.20 34.26
C MET A 308 7.56 18.01 35.15
N LYS A 309 8.83 17.59 35.19
CA LYS A 309 9.85 18.22 36.05
C LYS A 309 10.15 19.67 35.68
N GLY A 310 9.94 20.06 34.41
CA GLY A 310 10.12 21.42 33.93
C GLY A 310 9.25 22.44 34.68
N VAL A 311 8.04 22.06 35.09
CA VAL A 311 7.12 22.94 35.84
C VAL A 311 7.19 22.72 37.35
N THR A 312 7.31 21.48 37.82
CA THR A 312 7.16 21.19 39.27
C THR A 312 8.39 21.57 40.09
N LYS A 313 9.60 21.59 39.51
CA LYS A 313 10.85 21.77 40.29
C LYS A 313 10.99 23.12 40.97
N TYR A 314 10.22 24.12 40.55
CA TYR A 314 10.25 25.48 41.10
C TYR A 314 9.23 25.72 42.22
N PHE A 315 8.43 24.70 42.57
CA PHE A 315 7.34 24.84 43.53
C PHE A 315 7.31 23.66 44.50
N LEU A 316 6.78 23.89 45.70
CA LEU A 316 6.51 22.79 46.63
C LEU A 316 5.41 21.87 46.06
N PRO A 317 5.36 20.58 46.47
CA PRO A 317 4.32 19.66 46.03
C PRO A 317 2.90 20.23 46.19
N GLY A 318 2.09 20.07 45.14
CA GLY A 318 0.70 20.58 45.06
C GLY A 318 0.55 22.08 44.77
N GLU A 319 1.63 22.88 44.78
CA GLU A 319 1.53 24.32 44.53
C GLU A 319 1.42 24.66 43.04
N ALA A 320 2.09 23.88 42.18
CA ALA A 320 1.94 24.00 40.74
C ALA A 320 0.48 23.72 40.33
N ASP A 321 -0.15 22.68 40.88
CA ASP A 321 -1.57 22.34 40.63
C ASP A 321 -2.51 23.50 41.01
N ALA A 322 -2.34 24.06 42.20
CA ALA A 322 -3.14 25.19 42.64
C ALA A 322 -2.90 26.45 41.80
N LYS A 323 -1.67 26.70 41.35
CA LYS A 323 -1.34 27.81 40.45
C LYS A 323 -1.98 27.63 39.08
N ALA A 324 -1.94 26.43 38.50
CA ALA A 324 -2.60 26.13 37.23
C ALA A 324 -4.11 26.38 37.31
N MET A 325 -4.74 25.96 38.41
CA MET A 325 -6.16 26.23 38.66
C MET A 325 -6.41 27.75 38.80
N VAL A 326 -5.61 28.49 39.57
CA VAL A 326 -5.73 29.95 39.69
C VAL A 326 -5.51 30.67 38.35
N ALA A 327 -4.61 30.16 37.50
CA ALA A 327 -4.31 30.73 36.19
C ALA A 327 -5.50 30.72 35.24
N GLY A 328 -6.38 29.72 35.37
CA GLY A 328 -7.57 29.60 34.54
C GLY A 328 -7.80 28.22 33.95
N ASN A 329 -6.96 27.22 34.22
CA ASN A 329 -7.21 25.87 33.70
C ASN A 329 -8.51 25.31 34.26
N ASP A 330 -9.31 24.69 33.38
CA ASP A 330 -10.54 24.00 33.75
C ASP A 330 -10.22 22.59 34.23
N VAL A 331 -9.24 21.90 33.61
CA VAL A 331 -8.79 20.56 33.99
C VAL A 331 -7.28 20.54 34.23
N LEU A 332 -6.85 19.85 35.31
CA LEU A 332 -5.45 19.53 35.58
C LEU A 332 -5.17 18.09 35.14
N GLU A 333 -4.25 17.95 34.20
CA GLU A 333 -3.85 16.68 33.59
C GLU A 333 -2.67 16.05 34.36
N PHE A 334 -2.64 14.73 34.49
CA PHE A 334 -1.60 13.96 35.19
C PHE A 334 -1.25 14.47 36.60
N VAL A 335 -2.24 14.70 37.47
CA VAL A 335 -1.98 15.08 38.87
C VAL A 335 -1.43 13.89 39.65
N GLN A 336 -0.27 14.05 40.28
CA GLN A 336 0.40 12.97 41.03
C GLN A 336 -0.16 12.74 42.43
N ASP A 337 -0.58 13.81 43.13
CA ASP A 337 -1.13 13.75 44.49
C ASP A 337 -2.45 14.52 44.56
N VAL A 338 -3.55 13.81 44.32
CA VAL A 338 -4.91 14.34 44.33
C VAL A 338 -5.30 14.99 45.67
N PRO A 339 -5.17 14.33 46.84
CA PRO A 339 -5.51 14.96 48.12
C PRO A 339 -4.74 16.25 48.37
N LEU A 340 -3.44 16.28 48.07
CA LEU A 340 -2.64 17.50 48.26
C LEU A 340 -3.04 18.62 47.30
N ALA A 341 -3.31 18.30 46.03
CA ALA A 341 -3.80 19.26 45.05
C ALA A 341 -5.13 19.90 45.50
N ILE A 342 -6.11 19.08 45.94
CA ILE A 342 -7.38 19.58 46.48
C ILE A 342 -7.15 20.50 47.68
N LYS A 343 -6.29 20.10 48.63
CA LYS A 343 -5.95 20.91 49.82
C LYS A 343 -5.35 22.27 49.42
N LYS A 344 -4.42 22.29 48.47
CA LYS A 344 -3.76 23.52 48.00
C LYS A 344 -4.71 24.43 47.22
N ILE A 345 -5.60 23.87 46.39
CA ILE A 345 -6.65 24.63 45.69
C ILE A 345 -7.62 25.24 46.70
N ARG A 346 -8.08 24.49 47.72
CA ARG A 346 -8.92 25.05 48.79
C ARG A 346 -8.24 26.18 49.55
N LYS A 347 -6.95 26.07 49.81
CA LYS A 347 -6.16 27.15 50.42
C LYS A 347 -6.11 28.38 49.50
N ALA A 348 -6.01 28.20 48.18
CA ALA A 348 -6.06 29.31 47.24
C ALA A 348 -7.43 30.00 47.23
N ILE A 349 -8.53 29.23 47.30
CA ILE A 349 -9.91 29.75 47.41
C ILE A 349 -10.08 30.55 48.70
N ALA A 350 -9.67 30.00 49.84
CA ALA A 350 -9.76 30.66 51.15
C ALA A 350 -8.97 31.98 51.20
N LYS A 351 -7.90 32.09 50.39
CA LYS A 351 -7.09 33.31 50.24
C LYS A 351 -7.62 34.27 49.17
N GLY A 352 -8.80 34.02 48.60
CA GLY A 352 -9.40 34.87 47.57
C GLY A 352 -8.68 34.87 46.21
N LYS A 353 -7.76 33.92 45.96
CA LYS A 353 -7.00 33.86 44.69
C LYS A 353 -7.84 33.33 43.53
N ILE A 354 -8.88 32.56 43.83
CA ILE A 354 -9.89 32.04 42.90
C ILE A 354 -11.21 31.89 43.67
N SER A 355 -12.34 32.17 43.05
CA SER A 355 -13.64 32.13 43.71
C SER A 355 -14.33 30.76 43.59
N TRP A 356 -15.29 30.48 44.48
CA TRP A 356 -16.18 29.32 44.32
C TRP A 356 -17.05 29.44 43.06
N LYS A 357 -17.39 30.66 42.64
CA LYS A 357 -18.12 30.88 41.37
C LYS A 357 -17.32 30.34 40.18
N ASP A 358 -16.02 30.62 40.14
CA ASP A 358 -15.13 30.12 39.09
C ASP A 358 -15.05 28.59 39.11
N ILE A 359 -14.80 27.98 40.27
CA ILE A 359 -14.73 26.52 40.41
C ILE A 359 -16.05 25.86 39.97
N ASN A 360 -17.18 26.45 40.37
CA ASN A 360 -18.51 25.94 40.04
C ASN A 360 -18.76 25.99 38.53
N GLN A 361 -18.44 27.09 37.87
CA GLN A 361 -18.57 27.23 36.42
C GLN A 361 -17.71 26.21 35.67
N ARG A 362 -16.47 25.99 36.11
CA ARG A 362 -15.57 24.99 35.50
C ARG A 362 -16.05 23.56 35.71
N CYS A 363 -16.57 23.25 36.90
CA CYS A 363 -17.16 21.96 37.19
C CYS A 363 -18.37 21.69 36.28
N LYS A 364 -19.31 22.64 36.17
CA LYS A 364 -20.44 22.53 35.23
C LYS A 364 -19.98 22.38 33.78
N LYS A 365 -18.92 23.08 33.38
CA LYS A 365 -18.33 22.95 32.03
C LYS A 365 -17.81 21.55 31.73
N VAL A 366 -17.07 20.95 32.66
CA VAL A 366 -16.58 19.57 32.53
C VAL A 366 -17.75 18.58 32.53
N LEU A 367 -18.75 18.78 33.37
CA LEU A 367 -19.97 17.96 33.37
C LEU A 367 -20.73 18.07 32.04
N ALA A 368 -20.89 19.27 31.48
CA ALA A 368 -21.51 19.46 30.16
C ALA A 368 -20.75 18.73 29.05
N ALA A 369 -19.41 18.75 29.08
CA ALA A 369 -18.60 17.97 28.16
C ALA A 369 -18.78 16.45 28.34
N LYS A 370 -18.94 15.96 29.58
CA LYS A 370 -19.28 14.55 29.84
C LYS A 370 -20.65 14.18 29.28
N TYR A 371 -21.64 15.05 29.48
CA TYR A 371 -22.99 14.88 28.95
C TYR A 371 -22.97 14.80 27.42
N TRP A 372 -22.30 15.75 26.76
CA TRP A 372 -22.14 15.79 25.31
C TRP A 372 -21.44 14.54 24.75
N ALA A 373 -20.42 14.04 25.46
CA ALA A 373 -19.74 12.80 25.09
C ALA A 373 -20.55 11.52 25.37
N GLY A 374 -21.81 11.65 25.83
CA GLY A 374 -22.74 10.55 26.07
C GLY A 374 -22.58 9.85 27.42
N LEU A 375 -21.76 10.37 28.33
CA LEU A 375 -21.49 9.70 29.61
C LEU A 375 -22.68 9.72 30.59
N SER A 376 -23.67 10.58 30.37
CA SER A 376 -24.93 10.55 31.14
C SER A 376 -25.71 9.24 30.97
N HIS A 377 -25.48 8.53 29.86
CA HIS A 377 -26.05 7.22 29.54
C HIS A 377 -24.92 6.23 29.20
N TRP A 378 -23.92 6.14 30.08
CA TRP A 378 -22.80 5.24 29.87
C TRP A 378 -23.23 3.77 29.87
N HIS A 379 -22.64 3.00 28.94
CA HIS A 379 -22.76 1.55 28.87
C HIS A 379 -21.37 0.89 28.89
N PRO A 380 -21.20 -0.28 29.55
CA PRO A 380 -19.98 -1.06 29.45
C PRO A 380 -19.60 -1.35 27.99
N ILE A 381 -18.33 -1.19 27.67
CA ILE A 381 -17.74 -1.51 26.37
C ILE A 381 -17.81 -3.02 26.16
N ASP A 382 -18.36 -3.45 25.03
CA ASP A 382 -18.26 -4.85 24.61
C ASP A 382 -16.80 -5.17 24.25
N THR A 383 -16.19 -6.11 24.97
CA THR A 383 -14.78 -6.50 24.73
C THR A 383 -14.63 -7.54 23.63
N ALA A 384 -15.72 -8.15 23.15
CA ALA A 384 -15.67 -9.12 22.06
C ALA A 384 -15.15 -8.47 20.78
N ASN A 385 -14.27 -9.18 20.06
CA ASN A 385 -13.72 -8.78 18.75
C ASN A 385 -13.04 -7.41 18.66
N ILE A 386 -12.73 -6.74 19.78
CA ILE A 386 -12.23 -5.35 19.78
C ILE A 386 -10.99 -5.14 18.89
N ILE A 387 -10.06 -6.10 18.83
CA ILE A 387 -8.89 -5.97 17.94
C ILE A 387 -9.30 -5.96 16.47
N LYS A 388 -10.25 -6.81 16.07
CA LYS A 388 -10.74 -6.86 14.70
C LYS A 388 -11.49 -5.58 14.35
N ASP A 389 -12.33 -5.09 15.26
CA ASP A 389 -13.10 -3.85 15.08
C ASP A 389 -12.20 -2.61 14.95
N LEU A 390 -11.02 -2.63 15.59
CA LEU A 390 -10.03 -1.55 15.53
C LEU A 390 -9.07 -1.65 14.34
N ASN A 391 -9.10 -2.75 13.58
CA ASN A 391 -8.27 -2.91 12.38
C ASN A 391 -9.13 -3.33 11.17
N PRO A 392 -10.20 -2.59 10.83
CA PRO A 392 -11.00 -2.91 9.66
C PRO A 392 -10.19 -2.65 8.39
N PRO A 393 -10.43 -3.39 7.28
CA PRO A 393 -9.75 -3.14 6.01
C PRO A 393 -9.88 -1.69 5.50
N SER A 394 -10.99 -1.01 5.82
CA SER A 394 -11.20 0.40 5.46
C SER A 394 -10.15 1.34 6.08
N ALA A 395 -9.70 1.06 7.31
CA ALA A 395 -8.66 1.84 7.98
C ALA A 395 -7.29 1.64 7.31
N GLU A 396 -6.97 0.40 6.92
CA GLU A 396 -5.74 0.12 6.14
C GLU A 396 -5.77 0.80 4.77
N ILE A 397 -6.91 0.79 4.06
CA ILE A 397 -7.05 1.51 2.78
C ILE A 397 -6.82 3.01 2.98
N LEU A 398 -7.42 3.60 4.01
CA LEU A 398 -7.22 5.02 4.33
C LEU A 398 -5.75 5.32 4.64
N ASN A 399 -5.09 4.46 5.42
CA ASN A 399 -3.67 4.59 5.73
C ASN A 399 -2.79 4.58 4.46
N ARG A 400 -3.06 3.63 3.55
CA ARG A 400 -2.38 3.55 2.25
C ARG A 400 -2.59 4.81 1.41
N LYS A 401 -3.82 5.35 1.37
CA LYS A 401 -4.14 6.60 0.65
C LYS A 401 -3.40 7.81 1.24
N LEU A 402 -3.35 7.92 2.57
CA LEU A 402 -2.60 8.98 3.26
C LEU A 402 -1.11 8.91 2.91
N ILE A 403 -0.52 7.71 2.99
CA ILE A 403 0.91 7.51 2.67
C ILE A 403 1.20 7.82 1.20
N ARG A 404 0.42 7.29 0.24
CA ARG A 404 0.61 7.59 -1.18
C ARG A 404 0.54 9.10 -1.46
N ALA A 405 -0.40 9.79 -0.81
CA ALA A 405 -0.57 11.24 -0.95
C ALA A 405 0.55 12.06 -0.29
N SER A 406 1.24 11.51 0.73
CA SER A 406 2.35 12.20 1.40
C SER A 406 3.71 12.00 0.71
N LEU A 407 3.93 10.88 0.00
CA LEU A 407 5.23 10.62 -0.66
C LEU A 407 5.64 11.78 -1.57
N THR A 408 6.81 12.34 -1.30
CA THR A 408 7.29 13.58 -1.94
C THR A 408 8.54 13.29 -2.76
N VAL A 409 8.47 13.52 -4.07
CA VAL A 409 9.64 13.47 -4.97
C VAL A 409 10.30 14.85 -4.98
N LEU A 410 11.59 14.92 -4.64
CA LEU A 410 12.36 16.16 -4.55
C LEU A 410 13.36 16.31 -5.70
N ARG A 411 13.75 15.22 -6.34
CA ARG A 411 14.59 15.22 -7.53
C ARG A 411 14.12 14.11 -8.47
N ASP A 412 14.09 14.44 -9.75
CA ASP A 412 13.77 13.54 -10.84
C ASP A 412 14.48 14.00 -12.11
N ASN A 413 15.81 13.87 -12.11
CA ASN A 413 16.65 14.25 -13.21
C ASN A 413 16.45 13.29 -14.39
N ASN A 414 16.24 13.83 -15.59
CA ASN A 414 15.98 13.05 -16.81
C ASN A 414 14.78 12.08 -16.72
N ASN A 415 13.78 12.39 -15.87
CA ASN A 415 12.60 11.52 -15.65
C ASN A 415 12.99 10.09 -15.26
N ILE A 416 13.96 9.94 -14.36
CA ILE A 416 14.44 8.65 -13.87
C ILE A 416 13.38 7.94 -12.99
N ILE A 417 12.39 8.69 -12.49
CA ILE A 417 11.21 8.20 -11.78
C ILE A 417 9.95 8.51 -12.62
N PRO A 418 9.19 7.52 -13.11
CA PRO A 418 9.35 6.09 -12.87
C PRO A 418 10.53 5.46 -13.63
N VAL A 419 11.10 4.37 -13.10
CA VAL A 419 12.17 3.63 -13.79
C VAL A 419 11.65 2.96 -15.08
N GLN A 420 12.27 3.30 -16.21
CA GLN A 420 11.95 2.82 -17.55
C GLN A 420 13.11 2.07 -18.20
N ASN A 421 12.88 1.52 -19.40
CA ASN A 421 13.90 0.84 -20.24
C ASN A 421 14.67 -0.25 -19.50
N LEU A 422 13.95 -1.09 -18.76
CA LEU A 422 14.53 -2.06 -17.83
C LEU A 422 15.53 -3.00 -18.50
N GLU A 423 15.34 -3.33 -19.77
CA GLU A 423 16.24 -4.17 -20.55
C GLU A 423 17.65 -3.61 -20.73
N GLN A 424 17.80 -2.29 -20.56
CA GLN A 424 19.07 -1.56 -20.63
C GLN A 424 19.66 -1.31 -19.23
N GLN A 425 18.87 -1.57 -18.18
CA GLN A 425 19.26 -1.31 -16.81
C GLN A 425 19.82 -2.58 -16.14
N ARG A 426 20.92 -2.39 -15.41
CA ARG A 426 21.39 -3.36 -14.42
C ARG A 426 21.30 -2.69 -13.06
N ILE A 427 20.34 -3.11 -12.24
CA ILE A 427 19.96 -2.39 -11.03
C ILE A 427 20.54 -3.05 -9.79
N ALA A 428 21.31 -2.27 -9.02
CA ALA A 428 21.66 -2.60 -7.65
C ALA A 428 20.66 -1.93 -6.70
N THR A 429 20.29 -2.60 -5.62
CA THR A 429 19.59 -1.97 -4.50
C THR A 429 20.52 -1.92 -3.29
N LEU A 430 20.50 -0.82 -2.56
CA LEU A 430 21.41 -0.60 -1.45
C LEU A 430 20.62 -0.14 -0.22
N ALA A 431 20.51 -1.02 0.78
CA ALA A 431 19.93 -0.65 2.07
C ALA A 431 21.01 -0.07 2.97
N VAL A 432 20.94 1.25 3.20
CA VAL A 432 21.85 2.00 4.09
C VAL A 432 21.21 2.06 5.47
N GLY A 433 21.89 1.50 6.46
CA GLY A 433 21.39 1.38 7.83
C GLY A 433 20.88 -0.02 8.20
N SER A 434 20.89 -0.98 7.27
CA SER A 434 20.49 -2.37 7.51
C SER A 434 21.60 -3.35 7.09
N LYS A 435 21.67 -4.52 7.72
CA LYS A 435 22.55 -5.65 7.35
C LYS A 435 21.81 -6.74 6.55
N THR A 436 20.51 -6.58 6.36
CA THR A 436 19.62 -7.59 5.80
C THR A 436 18.60 -6.94 4.88
N GLU A 437 17.96 -7.76 4.05
CA GLU A 437 16.91 -7.32 3.14
C GLU A 437 15.74 -6.66 3.87
N ILE A 438 15.42 -5.43 3.45
CA ILE A 438 14.32 -4.63 3.98
C ILE A 438 13.07 -4.70 3.07
N PRO A 439 11.86 -4.39 3.56
CA PRO A 439 10.64 -4.37 2.75
C PRO A 439 10.77 -3.63 1.42
N PHE A 440 11.50 -2.50 1.39
CA PHE A 440 11.77 -1.75 0.17
C PHE A 440 12.42 -2.61 -0.93
N GLN A 441 13.50 -3.33 -0.62
CA GLN A 441 14.21 -4.17 -1.59
C GLN A 441 13.35 -5.35 -2.07
N LYS A 442 12.59 -5.97 -1.16
CA LYS A 442 11.63 -7.04 -1.50
C LYS A 442 10.60 -6.56 -2.50
N MET A 443 10.07 -5.35 -2.32
CA MET A 443 9.09 -4.78 -3.23
C MET A 443 9.72 -4.36 -4.58
N LEU A 444 10.94 -3.82 -4.59
CA LEU A 444 11.65 -3.49 -5.84
C LEU A 444 11.87 -4.75 -6.72
N ALA A 445 12.20 -5.90 -6.11
CA ALA A 445 12.41 -7.16 -6.80
C ALA A 445 11.14 -7.69 -7.52
N ASN A 446 9.95 -7.23 -7.14
CA ASN A 446 8.73 -7.58 -7.86
C ASN A 446 8.67 -6.95 -9.25
N TYR A 447 9.39 -5.84 -9.51
CA TYR A 447 9.32 -5.14 -10.79
C TYR A 447 10.35 -5.60 -11.80
N THR A 448 11.56 -5.95 -11.36
CA THR A 448 12.66 -6.35 -12.23
C THR A 448 13.74 -7.10 -11.45
N GLN A 449 14.73 -7.65 -12.14
CA GLN A 449 15.87 -8.27 -11.51
C GLN A 449 16.75 -7.22 -10.81
N THR A 450 16.98 -7.39 -9.51
CA THR A 450 17.84 -6.53 -8.70
C THR A 450 18.89 -7.35 -7.96
N THR A 451 20.06 -6.75 -7.72
CA THR A 451 21.04 -7.30 -6.77
C THR A 451 21.05 -6.49 -5.49
N ASN A 452 20.80 -7.15 -4.35
CA ASN A 452 20.72 -6.48 -3.06
C ASN A 452 22.09 -6.34 -2.40
N PHE A 453 22.35 -5.14 -1.90
CA PHE A 453 23.51 -4.78 -1.10
C PHE A 453 23.06 -4.13 0.21
N TYR A 454 23.91 -4.21 1.21
CA TYR A 454 23.64 -3.77 2.59
C TYR A 454 24.85 -3.01 3.08
N TRP A 455 24.63 -1.82 3.64
CA TRP A 455 25.70 -1.00 4.19
C TRP A 455 25.29 -0.49 5.57
N THR A 456 26.23 -0.50 6.51
CA THR A 456 26.07 0.13 7.82
C THR A 456 27.35 0.83 8.21
N LYS A 457 27.30 1.73 9.20
CA LYS A 457 28.52 2.34 9.77
C LYS A 457 29.53 1.33 10.35
N SER A 458 29.11 0.08 10.61
CA SER A 458 29.97 -0.99 11.10
C SER A 458 30.58 -1.85 9.99
N ASP A 459 30.40 -1.45 8.73
CA ASP A 459 30.99 -2.16 7.60
C ASP A 459 32.51 -1.99 7.59
N THR A 460 33.23 -3.06 7.23
CA THR A 460 34.69 -3.12 7.23
C THR A 460 35.29 -3.02 5.83
N LEU A 461 34.45 -3.05 4.79
CA LEU A 461 34.91 -2.91 3.41
C LEU A 461 35.30 -1.47 3.11
N SER A 462 36.42 -1.27 2.43
CA SER A 462 36.81 0.04 1.94
C SER A 462 35.85 0.53 0.85
N ASP A 463 35.68 1.84 0.75
CA ASP A 463 34.81 2.43 -0.27
C ASP A 463 35.24 2.06 -1.70
N SER A 464 36.55 1.92 -1.95
CA SER A 464 37.06 1.48 -3.25
C SER A 464 36.54 0.09 -3.65
N LEU A 465 36.47 -0.84 -2.69
CA LEU A 465 35.91 -2.17 -2.90
C LEU A 465 34.39 -2.11 -3.09
N TRP A 466 33.70 -1.23 -2.36
CA TRP A 466 32.27 -0.99 -2.56
C TRP A 466 31.96 -0.49 -3.97
N LEU A 467 32.67 0.54 -4.43
CA LEU A 467 32.50 1.06 -5.78
C LEU A 467 32.83 0.02 -6.84
N ALA A 468 33.85 -0.82 -6.62
CA ALA A 468 34.15 -1.93 -7.51
C ALA A 468 33.01 -2.95 -7.60
N ARG A 469 32.30 -3.23 -6.49
CA ARG A 469 31.11 -4.10 -6.48
C ARG A 469 29.94 -3.49 -7.24
N LEU A 470 29.80 -2.17 -7.22
CA LEU A 470 28.72 -1.44 -7.88
C LEU A 470 29.01 -1.12 -9.35
N LYS A 471 30.29 -1.15 -9.78
CA LYS A 471 30.78 -0.72 -11.11
C LYS A 471 29.95 -1.19 -12.30
N ASN A 472 29.38 -2.40 -12.24
CA ASN A 472 28.65 -3.01 -13.35
C ASN A 472 27.13 -2.70 -13.35
N TYR A 473 26.64 -1.90 -12.41
CA TYR A 473 25.23 -1.53 -12.31
C TYR A 473 25.03 -0.13 -12.89
N SER A 474 24.09 0.04 -13.81
CA SER A 474 23.78 1.34 -14.42
C SER A 474 23.00 2.24 -13.47
N LEU A 475 22.21 1.65 -12.57
CA LEU A 475 21.37 2.34 -11.60
C LEU A 475 21.54 1.71 -10.22
N VAL A 476 21.73 2.55 -9.20
CA VAL A 476 21.72 2.15 -7.80
C VAL A 476 20.52 2.79 -7.10
N ILE A 477 19.57 1.97 -6.66
CA ILE A 477 18.41 2.43 -5.88
C ILE A 477 18.74 2.27 -4.39
N VAL A 478 18.87 3.39 -3.69
CA VAL A 478 19.31 3.45 -2.29
C VAL A 478 18.10 3.68 -1.38
N GLY A 479 17.96 2.87 -0.33
CA GLY A 479 17.02 3.11 0.76
C GLY A 479 17.76 3.40 2.06
N ILE A 480 17.63 4.61 2.60
CA ILE A 480 18.22 5.01 3.88
C ILE A 480 17.19 4.75 4.99
N THR A 481 17.47 3.80 5.87
CA THR A 481 16.56 3.25 6.89
C THR A 481 17.20 3.29 8.29
N ASN A 482 16.47 2.90 9.32
CA ASN A 482 16.86 2.95 10.74
C ASN A 482 17.27 4.35 11.20
N MET A 483 16.65 5.37 10.60
CA MET A 483 16.87 6.77 10.93
C MET A 483 16.12 7.16 12.21
N SER A 484 16.75 7.99 13.03
CA SER A 484 16.06 8.59 14.18
C SER A 484 15.16 9.74 13.68
N GLN A 485 13.95 9.85 14.22
CA GLN A 485 13.09 11.02 13.98
C GLN A 485 13.56 12.29 14.73
N TYR A 486 14.49 12.14 15.68
CA TYR A 486 14.91 13.21 16.58
C TYR A 486 16.21 13.90 16.13
N PRO A 487 16.26 15.25 16.13
CA PRO A 487 17.45 16.02 15.80
C PRO A 487 18.59 15.82 16.81
N ALA A 488 18.27 15.58 18.09
CA ALA A 488 19.27 15.34 19.15
C ALA A 488 20.14 14.09 18.93
N ARG A 489 19.71 13.16 18.07
CA ARG A 489 20.48 11.98 17.64
C ARG A 489 21.10 12.16 16.26
N ASN A 490 21.15 13.40 15.77
CA ASN A 490 21.53 13.75 14.40
C ASN A 490 20.79 12.90 13.35
N PHE A 491 19.53 12.53 13.61
CA PHE A 491 18.73 11.62 12.78
C PHE A 491 19.39 10.25 12.47
N SER A 492 20.37 9.82 13.27
CA SER A 492 21.25 8.66 13.02
C SER A 492 22.20 8.80 11.82
N ILE A 493 22.40 10.02 11.32
CA ILE A 493 23.33 10.33 10.23
C ILE A 493 24.76 10.39 10.78
N THR A 494 25.71 9.74 10.08
CA THR A 494 27.13 9.75 10.43
C THR A 494 27.98 10.27 9.27
N PRO A 495 29.17 10.85 9.52
CA PRO A 495 30.07 11.31 8.46
C PRO A 495 30.46 10.22 7.46
N GLU A 496 30.66 8.98 7.91
CA GLU A 496 31.01 7.84 7.08
C GLU A 496 29.88 7.52 6.09
N MET A 497 28.62 7.61 6.53
CA MET A 497 27.46 7.43 5.65
C MET A 497 27.42 8.51 4.58
N LEU A 498 27.66 9.77 4.95
CA LEU A 498 27.64 10.89 4.01
C LEU A 498 28.74 10.78 2.96
N ASP A 499 29.96 10.43 3.39
CA ASP A 499 31.10 10.25 2.48
C ASP A 499 30.88 9.06 1.53
N PHE A 500 30.36 7.95 2.05
CA PHE A 500 29.99 6.79 1.24
C PHE A 500 28.90 7.13 0.20
N LEU A 501 27.80 7.77 0.62
CA LEU A 501 26.73 8.16 -0.29
C LEU A 501 27.22 9.14 -1.37
N LYS A 502 28.07 10.10 -1.00
CA LYS A 502 28.69 11.04 -1.94
C LYS A 502 29.48 10.30 -3.03
N LYS A 503 30.26 9.28 -2.66
CA LYS A 503 31.04 8.45 -3.59
C LYS A 503 30.15 7.61 -4.49
N VAL A 504 29.05 7.04 -3.98
CA VAL A 504 28.08 6.30 -4.78
C VAL A 504 27.39 7.20 -5.80
N MET A 505 26.90 8.38 -5.39
CA MET A 505 26.26 9.36 -6.29
C MET A 505 27.23 9.90 -7.35
N ALA A 506 28.52 10.05 -7.02
CA ALA A 506 29.51 10.53 -7.99
C ALA A 506 29.90 9.49 -9.05
N SER A 507 29.58 8.21 -8.84
CA SER A 507 30.04 7.10 -9.69
C SER A 507 28.92 6.40 -10.46
N HIS A 508 27.66 6.56 -10.05
CA HIS A 508 26.52 5.85 -10.63
C HIS A 508 25.30 6.77 -10.70
N GLN A 509 24.37 6.46 -11.60
CA GLN A 509 23.04 7.04 -11.49
C GLN A 509 22.35 6.51 -10.24
N THR A 510 21.71 7.40 -9.48
CA THR A 510 21.14 7.05 -8.17
C THR A 510 19.71 7.53 -8.00
N ILE A 511 18.88 6.65 -7.45
CA ILE A 511 17.60 7.04 -6.83
C ILE A 511 17.73 6.82 -5.34
N ILE A 512 17.72 7.89 -4.55
CA ILE A 512 17.82 7.83 -3.09
C ILE A 512 16.43 8.01 -2.48
N THR A 513 16.04 7.07 -1.64
CA THR A 513 14.83 7.15 -0.82
C THR A 513 15.19 7.31 0.64
N VAL A 514 14.72 8.39 1.26
CA VAL A 514 14.94 8.70 2.68
C VAL A 514 13.72 8.26 3.49
N PHE A 515 13.90 7.21 4.30
CA PHE A 515 12.92 6.72 5.26
C PHE A 515 13.12 7.40 6.62
N GLY A 516 12.76 8.69 6.67
CA GLY A 516 13.00 9.48 7.87
C GLY A 516 12.53 10.92 7.76
N ASN A 517 12.86 11.67 8.80
CA ASN A 517 12.45 13.06 9.01
C ASN A 517 12.90 14.01 7.86
N PRO A 518 12.08 14.96 7.39
CA PRO A 518 12.48 15.93 6.36
C PRO A 518 13.76 16.70 6.69
N PHE A 519 13.94 17.10 7.95
CA PHE A 519 15.12 17.86 8.39
C PHE A 519 16.41 17.06 8.36
N SER A 520 16.34 15.73 8.22
CA SER A 520 17.52 14.89 8.01
C SER A 520 18.26 15.28 6.73
N LEU A 521 17.55 15.78 5.71
CA LEU A 521 18.14 16.23 4.44
C LEU A 521 19.09 17.42 4.63
N ASN A 522 18.82 18.33 5.58
CA ASN A 522 19.73 19.43 5.91
C ASN A 522 21.05 18.92 6.53
N LYS A 523 21.05 17.70 7.07
CA LYS A 523 22.23 17.02 7.62
C LYS A 523 22.91 16.11 6.59
N MET A 524 22.45 16.11 5.34
CA MET A 524 23.00 15.34 4.23
C MET A 524 23.44 16.25 3.07
N PRO A 525 24.43 17.14 3.26
CA PRO A 525 24.87 18.05 2.20
C PRO A 525 25.34 17.27 0.96
N GLY A 526 24.83 17.64 -0.21
CA GLY A 526 25.14 16.99 -1.48
C GLY A 526 24.15 15.90 -1.88
N ILE A 527 23.22 15.49 -1.01
CA ILE A 527 22.18 14.51 -1.35
C ILE A 527 21.26 15.00 -2.48
N GLU A 528 21.10 16.32 -2.61
CA GLU A 528 20.35 16.97 -3.69
C GLU A 528 20.99 16.76 -5.08
N LYS A 529 22.22 16.24 -5.14
CA LYS A 529 22.91 15.90 -6.39
C LYS A 529 22.57 14.51 -6.92
N SER A 530 21.83 13.69 -6.18
CA SER A 530 21.26 12.44 -6.71
C SER A 530 20.36 12.71 -7.92
N ASP A 531 20.25 11.71 -8.81
CA ASP A 531 19.38 11.81 -9.98
C ASP A 531 17.91 11.75 -9.58
N GLY A 532 17.56 10.85 -8.66
CA GLY A 532 16.24 10.75 -8.04
C GLY A 532 16.32 10.90 -6.52
N LEU A 533 15.41 11.66 -5.92
CA LEU A 533 15.33 11.82 -4.47
C LEU A 533 13.86 11.73 -4.01
N VAL A 534 13.56 10.76 -3.17
CA VAL A 534 12.22 10.53 -2.60
C VAL A 534 12.27 10.66 -1.09
N LEU A 535 11.39 11.49 -0.53
CA LEU A 535 11.19 11.62 0.91
C LEU A 535 9.87 10.94 1.30
N THR A 536 9.97 10.09 2.33
CA THR A 536 8.82 9.30 2.81
C THR A 536 8.38 9.69 4.23
N TYR A 537 9.12 10.57 4.93
CA TYR A 537 8.84 11.05 6.29
C TYR A 537 8.98 10.01 7.41
N GLU A 538 8.78 8.73 7.11
CA GLU A 538 8.72 7.64 8.07
C GLU A 538 9.36 6.35 7.56
N ASP A 539 9.75 5.50 8.50
CA ASP A 539 10.39 4.22 8.24
C ASP A 539 9.50 3.06 8.71
N SER A 540 8.44 2.79 7.96
CA SER A 540 7.58 1.63 8.17
C SER A 540 7.58 0.71 6.94
N PRO A 541 7.29 -0.60 7.10
CA PRO A 541 7.17 -1.51 5.96
C PRO A 541 6.20 -1.02 4.89
N LEU A 542 5.13 -0.33 5.29
CA LEU A 542 4.14 0.19 4.35
C LEU A 542 4.68 1.39 3.55
N PHE A 543 5.36 2.34 4.20
CA PHE A 543 6.05 3.44 3.52
C PHE A 543 7.11 2.92 2.54
N GLN A 544 7.92 1.96 2.97
CA GLN A 544 8.92 1.30 2.13
C GLN A 544 8.30 0.63 0.90
N ASN A 545 7.24 -0.16 1.10
CA ASN A 545 6.55 -0.81 -0.01
C ASN A 545 5.97 0.20 -1.00
N LEU A 546 5.29 1.25 -0.51
CA LEU A 546 4.68 2.25 -1.38
C LEU A 546 5.72 3.13 -2.10
N ALA A 547 6.88 3.42 -1.49
CA ALA A 547 7.97 4.11 -2.15
C ALA A 547 8.55 3.31 -3.33
N ALA A 548 8.72 1.99 -3.18
CA ALA A 548 9.15 1.12 -4.28
C ALA A 548 8.13 1.10 -5.43
N GLN A 549 6.84 1.05 -5.10
CA GLN A 549 5.77 1.10 -6.09
C GLN A 549 5.71 2.45 -6.85
N LEU A 550 5.94 3.58 -6.15
CA LEU A 550 6.08 4.90 -6.77
C LEU A 550 7.28 4.93 -7.72
N ILE A 551 8.44 4.43 -7.30
CA ILE A 551 9.68 4.43 -8.10
C ILE A 551 9.51 3.71 -9.43
N PHE A 552 8.72 2.64 -9.47
CA PHE A 552 8.41 1.92 -10.71
C PHE A 552 7.14 2.40 -11.41
N GLY A 553 6.38 3.34 -10.82
CA GLY A 553 5.24 4.00 -11.45
C GLY A 553 3.94 3.21 -11.41
N ALA A 554 3.74 2.36 -10.40
CA ALA A 554 2.43 1.76 -10.15
C ALA A 554 1.37 2.82 -9.78
N PHE A 555 1.80 3.93 -9.18
CA PHE A 555 1.03 5.15 -8.98
C PHE A 555 1.95 6.37 -9.07
N GLY A 556 1.38 7.58 -9.15
CA GLY A 556 2.13 8.83 -9.25
C GLY A 556 2.37 9.55 -7.91
N SER A 557 3.22 10.57 -7.87
CA SER A 557 3.47 11.40 -6.67
C SER A 557 2.74 12.75 -6.74
N GLN A 558 2.22 13.19 -5.60
CA GLN A 558 1.57 14.51 -5.42
C GLN A 558 2.02 15.23 -4.14
N GLY A 559 2.82 14.60 -3.28
CA GLY A 559 3.25 15.18 -2.01
C GLY A 559 4.15 16.39 -2.19
N THR A 560 4.05 17.36 -1.26
CA THR A 560 4.90 18.56 -1.25
C THR A 560 5.48 18.79 0.14
N LEU A 561 6.64 19.45 0.24
CA LEU A 561 7.26 19.68 1.55
C LEU A 561 6.39 20.59 2.45
N PRO A 562 6.05 20.15 3.67
CA PRO A 562 5.35 21.01 4.64
C PRO A 562 6.29 21.97 5.40
N VAL A 563 7.60 21.84 5.16
CA VAL A 563 8.67 22.61 5.80
C VAL A 563 9.68 23.08 4.77
N ARG A 564 10.39 24.16 5.08
CA ARG A 564 11.52 24.66 4.29
C ARG A 564 12.79 23.91 4.69
N LEU A 565 13.53 23.46 3.69
CA LEU A 565 14.84 22.83 3.83
C LEU A 565 15.92 23.71 3.20
N ASP A 566 17.20 23.43 3.47
CA ASP A 566 18.31 24.29 3.00
C ASP A 566 18.40 24.36 1.47
N LYS A 567 18.00 23.28 0.79
CA LYS A 567 18.04 23.15 -0.67
C LYS A 567 16.67 23.16 -1.34
N PHE A 568 15.59 23.06 -0.57
CA PHE A 568 14.23 22.92 -1.10
C PHE A 568 13.28 23.89 -0.40
N PRO A 569 12.54 24.73 -1.13
CA PRO A 569 11.57 25.62 -0.51
C PRO A 569 10.39 24.84 0.07
N ILE A 570 9.63 25.48 0.95
CA ILE A 570 8.34 24.95 1.40
C ILE A 570 7.41 24.76 0.19
N HIS A 571 6.51 23.78 0.26
CA HIS A 571 5.58 23.37 -0.80
C HIS A 571 6.24 22.83 -2.07
N TYR A 572 7.55 22.56 -2.03
CA TYR A 572 8.25 21.93 -3.14
C TYR A 572 7.94 20.43 -3.22
N GLY A 573 7.65 19.94 -4.42
CA GLY A 573 7.46 18.53 -4.73
C GLY A 573 7.25 18.36 -6.23
N ILE A 574 7.91 17.36 -6.81
CA ILE A 574 7.81 17.03 -8.23
C ILE A 574 6.63 16.08 -8.42
N LYS A 575 5.69 16.44 -9.29
CA LYS A 575 4.61 15.55 -9.68
C LYS A 575 5.13 14.52 -10.67
N VAL A 576 4.93 13.26 -10.34
CA VAL A 576 5.31 12.13 -11.20
C VAL A 576 4.05 11.41 -11.65
N PRO A 577 3.82 11.17 -12.95
CA PRO A 577 2.67 10.42 -13.43
C PRO A 577 2.83 8.90 -13.19
N PRO A 578 1.73 8.14 -13.06
CA PRO A 578 1.80 6.69 -13.11
C PRO A 578 2.23 6.20 -14.51
N SER A 579 2.87 5.03 -14.57
CA SER A 579 3.33 4.39 -15.82
C SER A 579 2.50 3.17 -16.23
N GLY A 580 1.45 2.82 -15.47
CA GLY A 580 0.61 1.65 -15.74
C GLY A 580 1.31 0.31 -15.45
N ARG A 581 2.27 0.30 -14.51
CA ARG A 581 2.81 -0.95 -13.93
C ARG A 581 1.87 -1.49 -12.86
N LEU A 582 2.01 -2.78 -12.57
CA LEU A 582 1.28 -3.45 -11.49
C LEU A 582 1.55 -2.78 -10.13
N GLY A 583 0.49 -2.40 -9.42
CA GLY A 583 0.52 -2.14 -7.98
C GLY A 583 0.48 -3.42 -7.16
N TYR A 584 0.71 -3.30 -5.85
CA TYR A 584 0.65 -4.42 -4.91
C TYR A 584 -0.09 -3.98 -3.65
N THR A 585 -1.25 -4.58 -3.40
CA THR A 585 -2.18 -4.12 -2.37
C THR A 585 -3.05 -5.23 -1.76
N ILE A 586 -3.91 -4.86 -0.82
CA ILE A 586 -4.90 -5.73 -0.19
C ILE A 586 -6.18 -5.83 -1.05
N PRO A 587 -6.92 -6.96 -1.01
CA PRO A 587 -8.12 -7.15 -1.80
C PRO A 587 -9.17 -6.03 -1.69
N GLU A 588 -9.38 -5.48 -0.49
CA GLU A 588 -10.43 -4.49 -0.26
C GLU A 588 -10.17 -3.16 -0.97
N GLU A 589 -8.91 -2.79 -1.22
CA GLU A 589 -8.60 -1.56 -1.97
C GLU A 589 -9.13 -1.64 -3.40
N GLU A 590 -9.15 -2.84 -3.98
CA GLU A 590 -9.66 -3.11 -5.34
C GLU A 590 -11.04 -3.77 -5.33
N GLY A 591 -11.83 -3.50 -4.27
CA GLY A 591 -13.23 -3.92 -4.19
C GLY A 591 -13.43 -5.43 -4.10
N MET A 592 -12.52 -6.16 -3.45
CA MET A 592 -12.64 -7.60 -3.20
C MET A 592 -12.68 -7.92 -1.69
N ASN A 593 -13.49 -8.90 -1.29
CA ASN A 593 -13.59 -9.35 0.10
C ASN A 593 -12.43 -10.29 0.44
N SER A 594 -11.45 -9.86 1.24
CA SER A 594 -10.28 -10.70 1.55
C SER A 594 -10.67 -11.94 2.36
N VAL A 595 -11.63 -11.85 3.28
CA VAL A 595 -12.03 -12.98 4.14
C VAL A 595 -12.60 -14.12 3.30
N TYR A 596 -13.54 -13.80 2.41
CA TYR A 596 -14.11 -14.77 1.48
C TYR A 596 -13.03 -15.28 0.50
N LEU A 597 -12.26 -14.38 -0.11
CA LEU A 597 -11.24 -14.72 -1.10
C LEU A 597 -10.21 -15.69 -0.52
N ASN A 598 -9.62 -15.36 0.63
CA ASN A 598 -8.66 -16.23 1.32
C ASN A 598 -9.29 -17.57 1.66
N LYS A 599 -10.46 -17.59 2.32
CA LYS A 599 -11.11 -18.83 2.73
C LYS A 599 -11.42 -19.74 1.53
N ALA A 600 -12.00 -19.18 0.47
CA ALA A 600 -12.41 -19.95 -0.70
C ALA A 600 -11.21 -20.48 -1.48
N VAL A 601 -10.22 -19.64 -1.77
CA VAL A 601 -9.02 -20.07 -2.52
C VAL A 601 -8.19 -21.05 -1.70
N ASP A 602 -7.93 -20.77 -0.41
CA ASP A 602 -7.18 -21.67 0.47
C ASP A 602 -7.88 -23.05 0.54
N SER A 603 -9.22 -23.06 0.70
CA SER A 603 -9.99 -24.31 0.77
C SER A 603 -9.90 -25.12 -0.53
N ILE A 604 -10.05 -24.49 -1.69
CA ILE A 604 -10.03 -25.19 -2.98
C ILE A 604 -8.62 -25.68 -3.31
N ALA A 605 -7.60 -24.86 -3.06
CA ALA A 605 -6.20 -25.22 -3.29
C ALA A 605 -5.77 -26.41 -2.43
N LEU A 606 -6.09 -26.39 -1.13
CA LEU A 606 -5.80 -27.47 -0.19
C LEU A 606 -6.63 -28.74 -0.49
N ALA A 607 -7.88 -28.61 -0.94
CA ALA A 607 -8.67 -29.76 -1.38
C ALA A 607 -8.00 -30.49 -2.56
N GLY A 608 -7.44 -29.74 -3.51
CA GLY A 608 -6.64 -30.31 -4.61
C GLY A 608 -5.40 -31.07 -4.12
N ILE A 609 -4.67 -30.53 -3.15
CA ILE A 609 -3.50 -31.20 -2.54
C ILE A 609 -3.92 -32.47 -1.81
N ASN A 610 -4.93 -32.38 -0.94
CA ASN A 610 -5.45 -33.51 -0.16
C ASN A 610 -5.95 -34.65 -1.06
N ALA A 611 -6.60 -34.31 -2.18
CA ALA A 611 -7.04 -35.29 -3.17
C ALA A 611 -5.90 -35.85 -4.02
N LYS A 612 -4.66 -35.37 -3.86
CA LYS A 612 -3.49 -35.68 -4.69
C LYS A 612 -3.73 -35.34 -6.17
N ALA A 613 -4.35 -34.19 -6.44
CA ALA A 613 -4.47 -33.65 -7.79
C ALA A 613 -3.15 -33.02 -8.27
N TYR A 614 -2.36 -32.49 -7.34
CA TYR A 614 -1.01 -31.99 -7.52
C TYR A 614 -0.30 -31.96 -6.14
N PRO A 615 1.04 -32.08 -6.09
CA PRO A 615 1.81 -31.88 -4.85
C PRO A 615 1.73 -30.48 -4.26
N GLY A 616 1.72 -29.47 -5.12
CA GLY A 616 1.70 -28.07 -4.74
C GLY A 616 1.20 -27.17 -5.87
N CYS A 617 0.84 -25.94 -5.51
CA CYS A 617 0.34 -24.95 -6.45
C CYS A 617 0.63 -23.52 -6.00
N GLU A 618 0.51 -22.58 -6.93
CA GLU A 618 0.62 -21.14 -6.71
C GLU A 618 -0.57 -20.43 -7.36
N VAL A 619 -1.11 -19.42 -6.69
CA VAL A 619 -2.23 -18.61 -7.17
C VAL A 619 -1.87 -17.13 -7.07
N LEU A 620 -1.96 -16.42 -8.19
CA LEU A 620 -1.83 -14.97 -8.26
C LEU A 620 -3.07 -14.35 -8.90
N VAL A 621 -3.59 -13.30 -8.27
CA VAL A 621 -4.73 -12.52 -8.74
C VAL A 621 -4.36 -11.04 -8.74
N ALA A 622 -4.56 -10.39 -9.88
CA ALA A 622 -4.50 -8.94 -9.99
C ALA A 622 -5.85 -8.38 -10.45
N ARG A 623 -6.27 -7.25 -9.88
CA ARG A 623 -7.48 -6.54 -10.26
C ARG A 623 -7.20 -5.05 -10.36
N ASN A 624 -7.77 -4.37 -11.34
CA ASN A 624 -7.58 -2.93 -11.59
C ASN A 624 -6.10 -2.50 -11.66
N GLY A 625 -5.24 -3.38 -12.19
CA GLY A 625 -3.80 -3.10 -12.28
C GLY A 625 -3.03 -3.26 -10.96
N ALA A 626 -3.59 -3.90 -9.94
CA ALA A 626 -2.87 -4.23 -8.71
C ALA A 626 -2.98 -5.72 -8.34
N VAL A 627 -1.87 -6.33 -7.93
CA VAL A 627 -1.84 -7.67 -7.33
C VAL A 627 -2.49 -7.60 -5.95
N VAL A 628 -3.58 -8.35 -5.77
CA VAL A 628 -4.39 -8.38 -4.54
C VAL A 628 -4.28 -9.69 -3.77
N PHE A 629 -3.82 -10.75 -4.43
CA PHE A 629 -3.65 -12.07 -3.83
C PHE A 629 -2.48 -12.79 -4.50
N HIS A 630 -1.53 -13.30 -3.70
CA HIS A 630 -0.39 -14.06 -4.20
C HIS A 630 0.08 -15.07 -3.14
N LYS A 631 -0.28 -16.35 -3.30
CA LYS A 631 0.03 -17.40 -2.34
C LYS A 631 0.45 -18.71 -3.01
N SER A 632 1.36 -19.42 -2.35
CA SER A 632 1.76 -20.79 -2.67
C SER A 632 1.31 -21.79 -1.62
N TYR A 633 1.10 -23.03 -2.04
CA TYR A 633 0.58 -24.14 -1.23
C TYR A 633 1.34 -25.43 -1.54
N GLY A 634 1.46 -26.29 -0.53
CA GLY A 634 2.03 -27.63 -0.68
C GLY A 634 3.52 -27.63 -0.98
N TYR A 635 3.95 -28.66 -1.70
CA TYR A 635 5.35 -29.00 -1.91
C TYR A 635 5.65 -29.25 -3.38
N HIS A 636 6.92 -29.21 -3.75
CA HIS A 636 7.39 -29.53 -5.10
C HIS A 636 7.05 -30.97 -5.51
N THR A 637 7.01 -31.89 -4.54
CA THR A 637 6.72 -33.33 -4.75
C THR A 637 5.90 -33.88 -3.58
N TYR A 638 5.32 -35.07 -3.71
CA TYR A 638 4.58 -35.73 -2.62
C TYR A 638 5.46 -36.26 -1.46
N TYR A 639 6.77 -36.00 -1.48
CA TYR A 639 7.68 -36.37 -0.40
C TYR A 639 7.83 -35.27 0.67
N ASP A 640 7.13 -34.14 0.51
CA ASP A 640 7.03 -33.04 1.46
C ASP A 640 8.38 -32.44 1.94
N ARG A 641 9.37 -32.40 1.03
CA ARG A 641 10.73 -31.90 1.33
C ARG A 641 10.93 -30.42 1.03
N GLU A 642 10.53 -29.98 -0.16
CA GLU A 642 10.71 -28.60 -0.64
C GLU A 642 9.33 -27.96 -0.82
N LYS A 643 9.07 -26.87 -0.10
CA LYS A 643 7.80 -26.13 -0.17
C LYS A 643 7.75 -25.33 -1.46
N VAL A 644 6.57 -25.22 -2.06
CA VAL A 644 6.36 -24.24 -3.14
C VAL A 644 6.41 -22.83 -2.55
N ILE A 645 7.20 -21.96 -3.15
CA ILE A 645 7.30 -20.53 -2.81
C ILE A 645 6.99 -19.66 -4.04
N ASN A 646 6.64 -18.38 -3.82
CA ASN A 646 6.17 -17.45 -4.86
C ASN A 646 7.21 -17.14 -5.98
N ASN A 647 8.46 -17.59 -5.82
CA ASN A 647 9.55 -17.38 -6.77
C ASN A 647 9.97 -18.65 -7.50
N ASP A 648 9.28 -19.77 -7.29
CA ASP A 648 9.57 -21.01 -8.00
C ASP A 648 9.15 -20.92 -9.48
N LEU A 649 9.94 -21.55 -10.34
CA LEU A 649 9.66 -21.63 -11.77
C LEU A 649 8.85 -22.89 -12.11
N PHE A 650 7.71 -22.71 -12.78
CA PHE A 650 6.86 -23.80 -13.25
C PHE A 650 7.01 -24.03 -14.77
N ASP A 651 6.92 -25.29 -15.22
CA ASP A 651 6.78 -25.61 -16.65
C ASP A 651 5.40 -25.17 -17.15
N PHE A 652 5.36 -24.21 -18.07
CA PHE A 652 4.12 -23.65 -18.60
C PHE A 652 3.39 -24.59 -19.57
N ALA A 653 4.10 -25.57 -20.15
CA ALA A 653 3.58 -26.40 -21.23
C ALA A 653 2.85 -25.56 -22.28
N SER A 654 1.57 -25.84 -22.56
CA SER A 654 0.79 -25.16 -23.60
C SER A 654 0.53 -23.67 -23.35
N LEU A 655 0.71 -23.14 -22.13
CA LEU A 655 0.69 -21.68 -21.91
C LEU A 655 1.77 -20.96 -22.74
N THR A 656 2.87 -21.63 -23.08
CA THR A 656 3.93 -21.12 -23.97
C THR A 656 3.39 -20.54 -25.28
N LYS A 657 2.26 -21.04 -25.80
CA LYS A 657 1.65 -20.50 -27.02
C LYS A 657 1.24 -19.04 -26.84
N VAL A 658 0.57 -18.73 -25.75
CA VAL A 658 0.04 -17.38 -25.48
C VAL A 658 1.05 -16.48 -24.77
N THR A 659 2.11 -17.05 -24.20
CA THR A 659 3.14 -16.30 -23.47
C THR A 659 4.44 -16.10 -24.26
N ALA A 660 4.70 -16.92 -25.28
CA ALA A 660 5.89 -16.81 -26.15
C ALA A 660 5.52 -16.63 -27.62
N SER A 661 4.70 -17.53 -28.21
CA SER A 661 4.41 -17.44 -29.65
C SER A 661 3.56 -16.22 -30.01
N LEU A 662 2.47 -16.00 -29.28
CA LEU A 662 1.56 -14.90 -29.56
C LEU A 662 2.20 -13.51 -29.41
N PRO A 663 2.94 -13.17 -28.34
CA PRO A 663 3.56 -11.85 -28.26
C PRO A 663 4.51 -11.59 -29.44
N ALA A 664 5.29 -12.59 -29.87
CA ALA A 664 6.14 -12.45 -31.06
C ALA A 664 5.33 -12.30 -32.37
N ILE A 665 4.24 -13.05 -32.53
CA ILE A 665 3.38 -12.96 -33.72
C ILE A 665 2.66 -11.61 -33.76
N MET A 666 2.12 -11.14 -32.63
CA MET A 666 1.43 -9.85 -32.51
C MET A 666 2.39 -8.69 -32.81
N GLU A 667 3.61 -8.72 -32.25
CA GLU A 667 4.62 -7.71 -32.54
C GLU A 667 4.99 -7.69 -34.04
N LEU A 668 5.20 -8.85 -34.67
CA LEU A 668 5.50 -8.93 -36.10
C LEU A 668 4.32 -8.50 -36.99
N TYR A 669 3.09 -8.72 -36.51
CA TYR A 669 1.87 -8.28 -37.18
C TYR A 669 1.72 -6.76 -37.09
N ASP A 670 1.95 -6.15 -35.93
CA ASP A 670 1.98 -4.69 -35.76
C ASP A 670 3.05 -4.03 -36.63
N GLN A 671 4.20 -4.67 -36.80
CA GLN A 671 5.27 -4.21 -37.70
C GLN A 671 4.94 -4.40 -39.19
N GLY A 672 3.79 -4.99 -39.54
CA GLY A 672 3.39 -5.29 -40.92
C GLY A 672 4.22 -6.41 -41.60
N LYS A 673 5.14 -7.04 -40.87
CA LYS A 673 6.00 -8.15 -41.37
C LYS A 673 5.23 -9.46 -41.47
N LEU A 674 4.19 -9.61 -40.66
CA LEU A 674 3.29 -10.75 -40.66
C LEU A 674 1.86 -10.27 -40.98
N LYS A 675 1.12 -11.08 -41.72
CA LYS A 675 -0.30 -10.88 -42.08
C LYS A 675 -1.05 -12.17 -41.75
N LEU A 676 -2.28 -12.03 -41.26
CA LEU A 676 -3.07 -13.17 -40.80
C LEU A 676 -3.69 -13.97 -41.95
N ASP A 677 -4.04 -13.29 -43.04
CA ASP A 677 -4.91 -13.77 -44.12
C ASP A 677 -4.17 -13.94 -45.45
N VAL A 678 -2.96 -14.51 -45.38
CA VAL A 678 -2.20 -14.93 -46.57
C VAL A 678 -1.84 -16.42 -46.48
N PRO A 679 -1.60 -17.09 -47.63
CA PRO A 679 -1.15 -18.48 -47.65
C PRO A 679 0.09 -18.72 -46.78
N PHE A 680 0.08 -19.77 -45.95
CA PHE A 680 1.12 -20.05 -44.95
C PHE A 680 2.52 -20.27 -45.57
N ASP A 681 2.58 -20.74 -46.82
CA ASP A 681 3.82 -20.88 -47.56
C ASP A 681 4.50 -19.55 -47.88
N THR A 682 3.80 -18.41 -47.76
CA THR A 682 4.38 -17.07 -47.77
C THR A 682 5.44 -16.90 -46.68
N TYR A 683 5.19 -17.43 -45.48
CA TYR A 683 6.11 -17.34 -44.34
C TYR A 683 7.07 -18.51 -44.26
N TRP A 684 6.75 -19.60 -44.94
CA TRP A 684 7.62 -20.74 -45.02
C TRP A 684 7.60 -21.37 -46.41
N PRO A 685 8.48 -20.92 -47.32
CA PRO A 685 8.55 -21.41 -48.70
C PRO A 685 8.70 -22.93 -48.83
N ALA A 686 9.29 -23.60 -47.85
CA ALA A 686 9.38 -25.06 -47.82
C ALA A 686 8.01 -25.77 -47.80
N PHE A 687 6.91 -25.06 -47.51
CA PHE A 687 5.54 -25.58 -47.53
C PHE A 687 4.79 -25.34 -48.85
N LYS A 688 5.39 -24.64 -49.85
CA LYS A 688 4.76 -24.30 -51.15
C LYS A 688 4.10 -25.49 -51.87
N HIS A 689 4.77 -26.64 -51.86
CA HIS A 689 4.28 -27.90 -52.43
C HIS A 689 3.81 -28.86 -51.32
N SER A 690 2.90 -28.41 -50.45
CA SER A 690 2.28 -29.24 -49.42
C SER A 690 0.77 -29.01 -49.38
N ASN A 691 0.04 -29.94 -48.77
CA ASN A 691 -1.40 -29.82 -48.49
C ASN A 691 -1.76 -28.72 -47.45
N LYS A 692 -0.80 -27.89 -47.05
CA LYS A 692 -0.96 -26.78 -46.09
C LYS A 692 -0.67 -25.41 -46.70
N ASN A 693 -0.23 -25.36 -47.96
CA ASN A 693 0.19 -24.12 -48.61
C ASN A 693 -0.89 -23.03 -48.56
N LYS A 694 -2.15 -23.39 -48.79
CA LYS A 694 -3.29 -22.47 -48.82
C LYS A 694 -3.88 -22.11 -47.45
N MET A 695 -3.42 -22.70 -46.35
CA MET A 695 -3.93 -22.34 -45.02
C MET A 695 -3.50 -20.94 -44.64
N THR A 696 -4.31 -20.20 -43.90
CA THR A 696 -3.90 -18.91 -43.35
C THR A 696 -3.45 -19.03 -41.89
N LEU A 697 -2.67 -18.07 -41.40
CA LEU A 697 -2.29 -18.05 -39.99
C LEU A 697 -3.52 -17.85 -39.08
N ARG A 698 -4.53 -17.11 -39.56
CA ARG A 698 -5.82 -16.96 -38.87
C ARG A 698 -6.49 -18.31 -38.61
N GLU A 699 -6.61 -19.14 -39.64
CA GLU A 699 -7.21 -20.49 -39.51
C GLU A 699 -6.41 -21.37 -38.53
N ILE A 700 -5.08 -21.27 -38.58
CA ILE A 700 -4.17 -22.04 -37.73
C ILE A 700 -4.33 -21.63 -36.26
N LEU A 701 -4.24 -20.33 -35.97
CA LEU A 701 -4.31 -19.80 -34.60
C LEU A 701 -5.70 -19.97 -33.98
N ALA A 702 -6.76 -19.97 -34.80
CA ALA A 702 -8.12 -20.28 -34.35
C ALA A 702 -8.42 -21.78 -34.24
N HIS A 703 -7.45 -22.66 -34.50
CA HIS A 703 -7.62 -24.12 -34.47
C HIS A 703 -8.71 -24.66 -35.42
N GLN A 704 -8.85 -24.05 -36.60
CA GLN A 704 -9.82 -24.50 -37.61
C GLN A 704 -9.19 -24.87 -38.97
N ALA A 705 -7.86 -24.82 -39.06
CA ALA A 705 -7.12 -25.14 -40.29
C ALA A 705 -7.24 -26.61 -40.74
N GLY A 706 -7.84 -27.51 -39.94
CA GLY A 706 -7.94 -28.94 -40.25
C GLY A 706 -6.66 -29.74 -39.96
N LEU A 707 -5.67 -29.14 -39.29
CA LEU A 707 -4.44 -29.82 -38.89
C LEU A 707 -4.72 -30.94 -37.87
N GLN A 708 -4.09 -32.10 -38.03
CA GLN A 708 -4.14 -33.14 -37.00
C GLN A 708 -3.62 -32.62 -35.65
N ALA A 709 -4.13 -33.18 -34.55
CA ALA A 709 -3.89 -32.64 -33.21
C ALA A 709 -2.41 -32.73 -32.76
N TRP A 710 -1.76 -33.87 -33.00
CA TRP A 710 -0.43 -34.17 -32.44
C TRP A 710 0.35 -35.18 -33.29
N ILE A 711 1.68 -35.14 -33.21
CA ILE A 711 2.61 -36.12 -33.79
C ILE A 711 3.56 -36.61 -32.69
N PRO A 712 3.60 -37.92 -32.38
CA PRO A 712 4.53 -38.48 -31.40
C PRO A 712 5.92 -38.70 -32.01
N TYR A 713 6.67 -37.62 -32.26
CA TYR A 713 7.96 -37.66 -32.98
C TYR A 713 8.95 -38.68 -32.42
N TRP A 714 8.97 -38.88 -31.10
CA TRP A 714 9.88 -39.79 -30.45
C TRP A 714 9.57 -41.27 -30.73
N ARG A 715 8.31 -41.67 -30.97
CA ARG A 715 7.95 -43.10 -31.08
C ARG A 715 8.72 -43.83 -32.18
N LYS A 716 8.93 -43.19 -33.34
CA LYS A 716 9.70 -43.76 -34.46
C LYS A 716 11.21 -43.81 -34.21
N THR A 717 11.69 -43.23 -33.10
CA THR A 717 13.10 -43.17 -32.73
C THR A 717 13.50 -44.26 -31.74
N VAL A 718 12.52 -44.93 -31.12
CA VAL A 718 12.69 -46.04 -30.19
C VAL A 718 12.45 -47.36 -30.91
N LYS A 719 13.28 -48.38 -30.64
CA LYS A 719 13.12 -49.74 -31.16
C LYS A 719 12.08 -50.51 -30.35
N ALA A 720 11.58 -51.62 -30.88
CA ALA A 720 10.64 -52.50 -30.16
C ALA A 720 11.18 -52.98 -28.79
N ASN A 721 12.51 -53.18 -28.68
CA ASN A 721 13.17 -53.53 -27.41
C ASN A 721 13.42 -52.33 -26.47
N GLY A 722 12.78 -51.18 -26.71
CA GLY A 722 12.89 -49.98 -25.87
C GLY A 722 14.23 -49.24 -25.94
N LYS A 723 15.18 -49.67 -26.78
CA LYS A 723 16.47 -48.98 -27.00
C LYS A 723 16.32 -47.88 -28.05
N PHE A 724 17.00 -46.75 -27.86
CA PHE A 724 17.02 -45.68 -28.86
C PHE A 724 17.82 -46.07 -30.11
N LYS A 725 17.39 -45.58 -31.28
CA LYS A 725 18.17 -45.69 -32.52
C LYS A 725 19.45 -44.85 -32.40
N ARG A 726 20.63 -45.51 -32.35
CA ARG A 726 21.97 -44.87 -32.16
C ARG A 726 22.34 -43.76 -33.15
N ARG A 727 21.70 -43.71 -34.33
CA ARG A 727 21.89 -42.63 -35.34
C ARG A 727 21.09 -41.36 -35.01
N ILE A 728 20.08 -41.48 -34.15
CA ILE A 728 19.16 -40.41 -33.74
C ILE A 728 19.49 -39.93 -32.33
N PHE A 729 19.75 -40.83 -31.39
CA PHE A 729 20.09 -40.49 -30.01
C PHE A 729 21.42 -41.08 -29.56
N ARG A 730 22.10 -40.36 -28.66
CA ARG A 730 23.27 -40.80 -27.89
C ARG A 730 23.12 -40.40 -26.43
N ARG A 731 23.82 -41.13 -25.54
CA ARG A 731 23.87 -40.81 -24.11
C ARG A 731 24.82 -39.65 -23.82
N ASP A 732 25.86 -39.51 -24.64
CA ASP A 732 26.84 -38.44 -24.53
C ASP A 732 26.66 -37.39 -25.63
N SER A 733 27.05 -36.16 -25.30
CA SER A 733 27.05 -35.02 -26.22
C SER A 733 28.19 -35.13 -27.26
N SER A 734 27.95 -34.61 -28.46
CA SER A 734 28.99 -34.42 -29.49
C SER A 734 28.54 -33.37 -30.50
N SER A 735 29.42 -32.92 -31.39
CA SER A 735 29.07 -31.95 -32.45
C SER A 735 27.92 -32.38 -33.37
N ARG A 736 27.60 -33.68 -33.44
CA ARG A 736 26.47 -34.25 -34.17
C ARG A 736 25.23 -34.45 -33.29
N PHE A 737 25.40 -34.64 -32.00
CA PHE A 737 24.37 -34.87 -30.99
C PHE A 737 24.46 -33.80 -29.92
N ASP A 738 24.04 -32.57 -30.25
CA ASP A 738 24.20 -31.36 -29.41
C ASP A 738 22.87 -30.85 -28.83
N VAL A 739 21.76 -31.54 -29.11
CA VAL A 739 20.42 -31.15 -28.66
C VAL A 739 20.05 -31.96 -27.41
N PRO A 740 20.14 -31.40 -26.19
CA PRO A 740 19.78 -32.12 -24.97
C PRO A 740 18.26 -32.31 -24.87
N VAL A 741 17.83 -33.54 -24.61
CA VAL A 741 16.42 -33.92 -24.38
C VAL A 741 16.17 -34.29 -22.91
N SER A 742 17.18 -34.84 -22.25
CA SER A 742 17.32 -35.03 -20.80
C SER A 742 18.80 -34.85 -20.43
N PRO A 743 19.20 -34.88 -19.14
CA PRO A 743 20.60 -34.77 -18.75
C PRO A 743 21.55 -35.78 -19.43
N ASP A 744 21.04 -36.97 -19.75
CA ASP A 744 21.79 -38.11 -20.27
C ASP A 744 21.33 -38.56 -21.67
N LEU A 745 20.64 -37.71 -22.43
CA LEU A 745 20.10 -38.06 -23.75
C LEU A 745 20.17 -36.89 -24.73
N PHE A 746 20.95 -37.07 -25.78
CA PHE A 746 21.24 -36.07 -26.80
C PHE A 746 20.72 -36.51 -28.17
N LEU A 747 19.94 -35.64 -28.79
CA LEU A 747 19.36 -35.83 -30.12
C LEU A 747 20.33 -35.33 -31.20
N ASN A 748 20.36 -36.05 -32.32
CA ASN A 748 21.06 -35.62 -33.52
C ASN A 748 20.48 -34.30 -34.03
N LYS A 749 21.32 -33.27 -34.17
CA LYS A 749 20.92 -31.90 -34.51
C LYS A 749 20.11 -31.76 -35.79
N ASN A 750 20.31 -32.68 -36.74
CA ASN A 750 19.59 -32.69 -38.01
C ASN A 750 18.18 -33.29 -37.91
N TYR A 751 17.80 -33.92 -36.80
CA TYR A 751 16.50 -34.58 -36.66
C TYR A 751 15.32 -33.59 -36.69
N ARG A 752 15.56 -32.32 -36.33
CA ARG A 752 14.58 -31.23 -36.48
C ARG A 752 14.02 -31.11 -37.91
N LYS A 753 14.86 -31.36 -38.94
CA LYS A 753 14.43 -31.39 -40.35
C LYS A 753 13.40 -32.51 -40.61
N THR A 754 13.53 -33.64 -39.92
CA THR A 754 12.54 -34.74 -39.98
C THR A 754 11.22 -34.31 -39.35
N MET A 755 11.25 -33.65 -38.18
CA MET A 755 10.03 -33.15 -37.54
C MET A 755 9.26 -32.18 -38.45
N TYR A 756 9.96 -31.22 -39.06
CA TYR A 756 9.37 -30.30 -40.03
C TYR A 756 8.76 -31.01 -41.24
N ARG A 757 9.45 -32.04 -41.77
CA ARG A 757 8.93 -32.85 -42.86
C ARG A 757 7.68 -33.65 -42.46
N GLU A 758 7.63 -34.17 -41.23
CA GLU A 758 6.45 -34.86 -40.72
C GLU A 758 5.27 -33.90 -40.55
N ILE A 759 5.51 -32.68 -40.04
CA ILE A 759 4.48 -31.63 -40.01
C ILE A 759 4.02 -31.31 -41.44
N LYS A 760 4.94 -31.08 -42.38
CA LYS A 760 4.61 -30.81 -43.79
C LYS A 760 3.74 -31.90 -44.41
N LYS A 761 4.06 -33.18 -44.19
CA LYS A 761 3.34 -34.33 -44.75
C LYS A 761 2.08 -34.75 -43.99
N SER A 762 1.84 -34.19 -42.80
CA SER A 762 0.67 -34.57 -42.00
C SER A 762 -0.66 -34.36 -42.75
N PRO A 763 -1.68 -35.19 -42.50
CA PRO A 763 -2.99 -35.01 -43.10
C PRO A 763 -3.62 -33.68 -42.65
N VAL A 764 -4.48 -33.16 -43.52
CA VAL A 764 -5.28 -31.96 -43.32
C VAL A 764 -6.73 -32.35 -43.60
N SER A 765 -7.61 -32.17 -42.63
CA SER A 765 -9.04 -32.37 -42.84
C SER A 765 -9.59 -31.28 -43.76
N PRO A 766 -10.40 -31.62 -44.76
CA PRO A 766 -11.14 -30.62 -45.53
C PRO A 766 -12.24 -29.94 -44.71
N ILE A 767 -12.65 -30.53 -43.57
CA ILE A 767 -13.68 -30.00 -42.69
C ILE A 767 -13.08 -28.93 -41.77
N LYS A 768 -13.52 -27.69 -41.97
CA LYS A 768 -13.11 -26.51 -41.19
C LYS A 768 -13.89 -26.43 -39.87
N LYS A 769 -13.65 -27.40 -38.99
CA LYS A 769 -14.18 -27.43 -37.62
C LYS A 769 -13.06 -27.27 -36.60
N TYR A 770 -13.43 -26.85 -35.39
CA TYR A 770 -12.48 -26.77 -34.29
C TYR A 770 -11.79 -28.11 -34.03
N LEU A 771 -10.46 -28.11 -34.09
CA LEU A 771 -9.58 -29.21 -33.70
C LEU A 771 -8.30 -28.62 -33.12
N TYR A 772 -8.11 -28.79 -31.80
CA TYR A 772 -6.91 -28.31 -31.12
C TYR A 772 -5.65 -28.97 -31.69
N SER A 773 -4.75 -28.16 -32.27
CA SER A 773 -3.50 -28.62 -32.89
C SER A 773 -2.33 -27.72 -32.53
N GLY A 774 -1.27 -28.31 -31.98
CA GLY A 774 -0.02 -27.63 -31.65
C GLY A 774 1.00 -27.59 -32.80
N LEU A 775 0.72 -28.24 -33.93
CA LEU A 775 1.75 -28.53 -34.94
C LEU A 775 2.40 -27.28 -35.53
N ALA A 776 1.61 -26.26 -35.85
CA ALA A 776 2.13 -25.02 -36.40
C ALA A 776 2.96 -24.21 -35.37
N PHE A 777 2.74 -24.39 -34.07
CA PHE A 777 3.50 -23.67 -33.05
C PHE A 777 4.96 -24.13 -32.95
N TYR A 778 5.29 -25.37 -33.37
CA TYR A 778 6.69 -25.81 -33.52
C TYR A 778 7.44 -25.05 -34.62
N LEU A 779 6.71 -24.39 -35.52
CA LEU A 779 7.24 -23.68 -36.68
C LEU A 779 7.59 -22.23 -36.35
N VAL A 780 6.89 -21.62 -35.37
CA VAL A 780 7.02 -20.21 -34.98
C VAL A 780 8.48 -19.79 -34.69
N PRO A 781 9.30 -20.55 -33.93
CA PRO A 781 10.69 -20.13 -33.69
C PRO A 781 11.51 -19.97 -34.96
N GLN A 782 11.26 -20.81 -35.98
CA GLN A 782 11.96 -20.71 -37.27
C GLN A 782 11.40 -19.57 -38.11
N ILE A 783 10.09 -19.33 -38.08
CA ILE A 783 9.45 -18.22 -38.78
C ILE A 783 10.01 -16.89 -38.25
N VAL A 784 10.01 -16.70 -36.93
CA VAL A 784 10.60 -15.52 -36.29
C VAL A 784 12.05 -15.35 -36.72
N LYS A 785 12.88 -16.41 -36.61
CA LYS A 785 14.28 -16.36 -37.03
C LYS A 785 14.47 -15.99 -38.50
N ASN A 786 13.65 -16.53 -39.39
CA ASN A 786 13.74 -16.21 -40.82
C ASN A 786 13.32 -14.76 -41.12
N MET A 787 12.35 -14.22 -40.38
CA MET A 787 11.84 -12.86 -40.58
C MET A 787 12.73 -11.79 -39.94
N THR A 788 13.34 -12.07 -38.79
CA THR A 788 14.06 -11.08 -37.99
C THR A 788 15.58 -11.27 -38.00
N GLY A 789 16.07 -12.44 -38.41
CA GLY A 789 17.47 -12.85 -38.26
C GLY A 789 17.84 -13.25 -36.82
N GLU A 790 16.97 -13.01 -35.83
CA GLU A 790 17.24 -13.28 -34.42
C GLU A 790 16.71 -14.65 -33.98
N ASN A 791 17.40 -15.32 -33.06
CA ASN A 791 16.86 -16.54 -32.46
C ASN A 791 15.61 -16.20 -31.61
N PHE A 792 14.60 -17.07 -31.64
CA PHE A 792 13.30 -16.84 -31.00
C PHE A 792 13.36 -16.45 -29.52
N GLU A 793 14.19 -17.13 -28.73
CA GLU A 793 14.38 -16.80 -27.31
C GLU A 793 15.02 -15.42 -27.11
N THR A 794 16.01 -15.07 -27.95
CA THR A 794 16.67 -13.76 -27.94
C THR A 794 15.66 -12.65 -28.27
N PHE A 795 14.88 -12.86 -29.33
CA PHE A 795 13.84 -11.93 -29.76
C PHE A 795 12.85 -11.63 -28.62
N LEU A 796 12.33 -12.68 -27.97
CA LEU A 796 11.37 -12.53 -26.87
C LEU A 796 11.97 -11.83 -25.66
N LYS A 797 13.18 -12.22 -25.25
CA LYS A 797 13.88 -11.59 -24.11
C LYS A 797 14.12 -10.10 -24.38
N LYS A 798 14.55 -9.74 -25.58
CA LYS A 798 14.89 -8.37 -25.98
C LYS A 798 13.65 -7.48 -26.12
N ASN A 799 12.63 -7.94 -26.83
CA ASN A 799 11.53 -7.06 -27.25
C ASN A 799 10.35 -7.06 -26.28
N ILE A 800 10.15 -8.18 -25.54
CA ILE A 800 8.98 -8.38 -24.69
C ILE A 800 9.38 -8.55 -23.22
N TYR A 801 10.10 -9.61 -22.85
CA TYR A 801 10.22 -10.01 -21.45
C TYR A 801 11.05 -9.04 -20.59
N ARG A 802 12.28 -8.71 -21.01
CA ARG A 802 13.15 -7.83 -20.22
C ARG A 802 12.60 -6.41 -20.12
N PRO A 803 12.06 -5.79 -21.19
CA PRO A 803 11.44 -4.47 -21.06
C PRO A 803 10.25 -4.45 -20.08
N LEU A 804 9.45 -5.52 -20.02
CA LEU A 804 8.37 -5.66 -19.05
C LEU A 804 8.87 -5.82 -17.60
N GLY A 805 10.15 -6.19 -17.42
CA GLY A 805 10.72 -6.59 -16.13
C GLY A 805 10.48 -8.06 -15.77
N ALA A 806 10.11 -8.89 -16.74
CA ALA A 806 9.79 -10.31 -16.57
C ALA A 806 11.03 -11.21 -16.80
N TYR A 807 12.05 -11.08 -15.95
CA TYR A 807 13.36 -11.73 -16.13
C TYR A 807 13.37 -13.24 -15.92
N ASN A 808 12.38 -13.79 -15.22
CA ASN A 808 12.26 -15.22 -14.94
C ASN A 808 11.53 -15.98 -16.06
N LEU A 809 10.94 -15.29 -17.04
CA LEU A 809 10.39 -15.93 -18.24
C LEU A 809 11.53 -16.43 -19.14
N THR A 810 11.79 -17.74 -19.12
CA THR A 810 12.89 -18.34 -19.89
C THR A 810 12.57 -19.73 -20.42
N PHE A 811 13.24 -20.10 -21.51
CA PHE A 811 13.37 -21.51 -21.91
C PHE A 811 14.56 -22.13 -21.17
N ASN A 812 14.56 -23.46 -21.05
CA ASN A 812 15.68 -24.22 -20.48
C ASN A 812 16.21 -23.64 -19.14
N PRO A 813 15.35 -23.46 -18.12
CA PRO A 813 15.69 -22.75 -16.88
C PRO A 813 16.88 -23.37 -16.12
N TYR A 814 17.14 -24.68 -16.29
CA TYR A 814 18.29 -25.37 -15.69
C TYR A 814 19.67 -24.74 -16.05
N ARG A 815 19.73 -23.89 -17.09
CA ARG A 815 20.93 -23.16 -17.49
C ARG A 815 21.17 -21.88 -16.69
N HIS A 816 20.16 -21.42 -15.96
CA HIS A 816 20.12 -20.08 -15.37
C HIS A 816 19.72 -20.09 -13.89
N PHE A 817 19.00 -21.11 -13.45
CA PHE A 817 18.48 -21.26 -12.09
C PHE A 817 18.90 -22.60 -11.49
N PRO A 818 19.18 -22.65 -10.17
CA PRO A 818 19.43 -23.92 -9.50
C PRO A 818 18.14 -24.76 -9.50
N LEU A 819 18.28 -26.08 -9.54
CA LEU A 819 17.13 -27.00 -9.65
C LEU A 819 16.11 -26.83 -8.51
N LYS A 820 16.55 -26.48 -7.30
CA LYS A 820 15.67 -26.24 -6.15
C LYS A 820 14.67 -25.09 -6.34
N ASP A 821 14.95 -24.17 -7.27
CA ASP A 821 14.07 -23.02 -7.59
C ASP A 821 13.13 -23.37 -8.77
N ILE A 822 13.18 -24.61 -9.28
CA ILE A 822 12.38 -25.07 -10.41
C ILE A 822 11.51 -26.24 -9.94
N VAL A 823 10.21 -26.19 -10.16
CA VAL A 823 9.32 -27.27 -9.73
C VAL A 823 9.49 -28.51 -10.62
N PRO A 824 9.75 -29.71 -10.05
CA PRO A 824 9.80 -30.96 -10.81
C PRO A 824 8.47 -31.24 -11.52
N THR A 825 8.54 -31.69 -12.77
CA THR A 825 7.36 -31.80 -13.62
C THR A 825 6.77 -33.22 -13.65
N GLU A 826 7.52 -34.22 -14.12
CA GLU A 826 7.02 -35.61 -14.24
C GLU A 826 8.17 -36.62 -14.14
N ILE A 827 7.89 -37.86 -13.69
CA ILE A 827 8.77 -39.01 -13.89
C ILE A 827 8.39 -39.68 -15.22
N ASP A 828 9.11 -39.40 -16.31
CA ASP A 828 8.84 -39.97 -17.64
C ASP A 828 9.36 -41.41 -17.70
N THR A 829 8.44 -42.37 -17.80
CA THR A 829 8.75 -43.80 -17.79
C THR A 829 8.80 -44.44 -19.18
N PHE A 830 8.44 -43.72 -20.25
CA PHE A 830 8.23 -44.31 -21.58
C PHE A 830 9.17 -43.77 -22.66
N PHE A 831 9.52 -42.48 -22.62
CA PHE A 831 10.42 -41.87 -23.60
C PHE A 831 11.79 -41.61 -22.99
N ARG A 832 11.94 -40.60 -22.14
CA ARG A 832 13.24 -40.21 -21.57
C ARG A 832 13.72 -41.18 -20.49
N LYS A 833 12.81 -41.90 -19.83
CA LYS A 833 13.13 -42.82 -18.71
C LYS A 833 13.87 -42.09 -17.59
N TRP A 834 13.43 -40.88 -17.26
CA TRP A 834 14.11 -39.95 -16.36
C TRP A 834 13.11 -39.00 -15.66
N ALA A 835 13.49 -38.48 -14.49
CA ALA A 835 12.72 -37.44 -13.79
C ALA A 835 12.93 -36.06 -14.46
N ILE A 836 11.87 -35.51 -15.04
CA ILE A 836 11.90 -34.23 -15.73
C ILE A 836 11.92 -33.10 -14.68
N HIS A 837 13.07 -32.43 -14.62
CA HIS A 837 13.30 -31.30 -13.71
C HIS A 837 14.15 -30.25 -14.42
N GLY A 838 13.58 -29.06 -14.68
CA GLY A 838 14.23 -27.99 -15.44
C GLY A 838 14.24 -28.17 -16.96
N TYR A 839 13.83 -29.33 -17.47
CA TYR A 839 13.63 -29.59 -18.91
C TYR A 839 12.14 -29.54 -19.25
N VAL A 840 11.80 -29.13 -20.47
CA VAL A 840 10.40 -29.10 -20.93
C VAL A 840 9.76 -30.49 -20.88
N HIS A 841 8.53 -30.56 -20.38
CA HIS A 841 7.72 -31.77 -20.32
C HIS A 841 7.34 -32.31 -21.71
N ASP A 842 6.88 -31.44 -22.61
CA ASP A 842 6.46 -31.81 -23.98
C ASP A 842 7.61 -32.46 -24.77
N GLU A 843 7.41 -33.68 -25.24
CA GLU A 843 8.46 -34.46 -25.91
C GLU A 843 8.88 -33.83 -27.23
N GLY A 844 7.91 -33.29 -27.98
CA GLY A 844 8.19 -32.59 -29.23
C GLY A 844 9.06 -31.36 -29.00
N ALA A 845 8.77 -30.57 -27.96
CA ALA A 845 9.54 -29.38 -27.61
C ALA A 845 10.93 -29.77 -27.09
N ALA A 846 11.05 -30.85 -26.32
CA ALA A 846 12.33 -31.39 -25.90
C ALA A 846 13.18 -31.79 -27.12
N MET A 847 12.59 -32.47 -28.11
CA MET A 847 13.24 -32.80 -29.39
C MET A 847 13.54 -31.58 -30.29
N MET A 848 13.00 -30.41 -29.97
CA MET A 848 13.36 -29.12 -30.59
C MET A 848 14.49 -28.39 -29.84
N GLY A 849 15.06 -29.01 -28.79
CA GLY A 849 16.09 -28.42 -27.93
C GLY A 849 15.55 -27.58 -26.78
N GLY A 850 14.29 -27.81 -26.41
CA GLY A 850 13.59 -27.09 -25.33
C GLY A 850 13.04 -25.73 -25.72
N VAL A 851 13.42 -25.18 -26.89
CA VAL A 851 12.92 -23.90 -27.41
C VAL A 851 11.88 -24.15 -28.50
N SER A 852 10.60 -24.07 -28.15
CA SER A 852 9.48 -24.26 -29.07
C SER A 852 8.38 -23.24 -28.81
N GLY A 853 7.66 -22.85 -29.86
CA GLY A 853 6.45 -22.03 -29.71
C GLY A 853 5.26 -22.81 -29.13
N ASN A 854 5.32 -24.15 -29.13
CA ASN A 854 4.25 -25.01 -28.64
C ASN A 854 4.27 -25.19 -27.10
N ALA A 855 5.47 -25.32 -26.53
CA ALA A 855 5.77 -25.60 -25.13
C ALA A 855 7.24 -25.29 -24.82
N GLY A 856 7.59 -25.15 -23.54
CA GLY A 856 8.99 -25.05 -23.06
C GLY A 856 9.36 -23.77 -22.33
N LEU A 857 8.44 -22.80 -22.24
CA LEU A 857 8.65 -21.64 -21.37
C LEU A 857 8.44 -22.04 -19.90
N PHE A 858 9.23 -21.42 -19.03
CA PHE A 858 9.10 -21.48 -17.58
C PHE A 858 9.06 -20.07 -17.02
N GLY A 859 8.55 -19.92 -15.81
CA GLY A 859 8.65 -18.67 -15.06
C GLY A 859 7.83 -18.65 -13.79
N THR A 860 7.84 -17.50 -13.12
CA THR A 860 7.09 -17.25 -11.88
C THR A 860 5.74 -16.61 -12.17
N ALA A 861 4.79 -16.70 -11.23
CA ALA A 861 3.46 -16.13 -11.43
C ALA A 861 3.51 -14.60 -11.58
N ASN A 862 4.37 -13.93 -10.81
CA ASN A 862 4.53 -12.47 -10.87
C ASN A 862 5.03 -11.96 -12.23
N ASP A 863 5.97 -12.67 -12.86
CA ASP A 863 6.46 -12.28 -14.18
C ASP A 863 5.46 -12.54 -15.29
N LEU A 864 4.69 -13.63 -15.19
CA LEU A 864 3.56 -13.85 -16.08
C LEU A 864 2.46 -12.80 -15.88
N ALA A 865 2.24 -12.32 -14.65
CA ALA A 865 1.28 -11.26 -14.35
C ALA A 865 1.60 -9.96 -15.08
N LYS A 866 2.88 -9.59 -15.23
CA LYS A 866 3.31 -8.40 -15.99
C LYS A 866 2.91 -8.50 -17.47
N LEU A 867 3.15 -9.66 -18.09
CA LEU A 867 2.73 -9.91 -19.48
C LEU A 867 1.20 -9.92 -19.61
N ALA A 868 0.50 -10.56 -18.67
CA ALA A 868 -0.96 -10.60 -18.65
C ALA A 868 -1.57 -9.22 -18.44
N GLN A 869 -0.98 -8.38 -17.58
CA GLN A 869 -1.40 -7.01 -17.36
C GLN A 869 -1.18 -6.15 -18.62
N MET A 870 -0.09 -6.37 -19.36
CA MET A 870 0.12 -5.72 -20.67
C MET A 870 -1.00 -6.08 -21.65
N TYR A 871 -1.43 -7.36 -21.70
CA TYR A 871 -2.58 -7.74 -22.53
C TYR A 871 -3.90 -7.13 -22.06
N LEU A 872 -4.14 -7.09 -20.74
CA LEU A 872 -5.34 -6.48 -20.16
C LEU A 872 -5.41 -4.97 -20.50
N GLN A 873 -4.27 -4.30 -20.46
CA GLN A 873 -4.10 -2.89 -20.82
C GLN A 873 -3.94 -2.65 -22.33
N MET A 874 -4.51 -3.53 -23.15
CA MET A 874 -4.54 -3.42 -24.62
C MET A 874 -3.17 -3.22 -25.28
N GLY A 875 -2.11 -3.73 -24.65
CA GLY A 875 -0.76 -3.68 -25.16
C GLY A 875 0.14 -2.62 -24.52
N PHE A 876 -0.41 -1.78 -23.63
CA PHE A 876 0.35 -0.78 -22.88
C PHE A 876 0.85 -1.33 -21.52
N PHE A 877 2.11 -1.09 -21.16
CA PHE A 877 2.62 -1.38 -19.81
C PHE A 877 3.89 -0.57 -19.52
N GLY A 878 4.04 -0.06 -18.29
CA GLY A 878 5.27 0.60 -17.84
C GLY A 878 5.74 1.77 -18.72
N GLY A 879 4.81 2.56 -19.25
CA GLY A 879 5.08 3.72 -20.11
C GLY A 879 5.29 3.41 -21.59
N LYS A 880 5.14 2.14 -22.03
CA LYS A 880 5.38 1.72 -23.41
C LYS A 880 4.19 0.96 -24.00
N GLN A 881 3.86 1.27 -25.26
CA GLN A 881 2.98 0.43 -26.09
C GLN A 881 3.82 -0.69 -26.73
N TYR A 882 3.56 -1.94 -26.34
CA TYR A 882 4.23 -3.12 -26.89
C TYR A 882 3.50 -3.71 -28.08
N ILE A 883 2.17 -3.72 -28.01
CA ILE A 883 1.26 -4.27 -29.00
C ILE A 883 0.17 -3.22 -29.21
N SER A 884 -0.28 -2.96 -30.42
CA SER A 884 -1.35 -1.98 -30.64
C SER A 884 -2.70 -2.47 -30.12
N ASP A 885 -3.55 -1.54 -29.68
CA ASP A 885 -4.94 -1.83 -29.29
C ASP A 885 -5.70 -2.58 -30.39
N THR A 886 -5.47 -2.22 -31.65
CA THR A 886 -6.09 -2.86 -32.82
C THR A 886 -5.70 -4.34 -32.90
N THR A 887 -4.42 -4.65 -32.70
CA THR A 887 -3.92 -6.03 -32.70
C THR A 887 -4.43 -6.81 -31.50
N MET A 888 -4.46 -6.23 -30.29
CA MET A 888 -5.03 -6.91 -29.14
C MET A 888 -6.51 -7.23 -29.33
N LYS A 889 -7.32 -6.29 -29.84
CA LYS A 889 -8.74 -6.53 -30.18
C LYS A 889 -8.89 -7.63 -31.22
N GLU A 890 -8.04 -7.64 -32.24
CA GLU A 890 -8.07 -8.64 -33.30
C GLU A 890 -7.74 -10.05 -32.81
N PHE A 891 -6.75 -10.18 -31.92
CA PHE A 891 -6.33 -11.48 -31.40
C PHE A 891 -7.25 -12.03 -30.31
N THR A 892 -7.95 -11.16 -29.59
CA THR A 892 -8.83 -11.55 -28.46
C THR A 892 -10.31 -11.72 -28.83
N ARG A 893 -10.74 -11.24 -30.01
CA ARG A 893 -12.12 -11.49 -30.51
C ARG A 893 -12.33 -12.93 -30.96
N ARG A 894 -13.59 -13.40 -30.88
CA ARG A 894 -13.99 -14.70 -31.46
C ARG A 894 -13.85 -14.64 -32.99
N GLN A 895 -13.22 -15.65 -33.56
CA GLN A 895 -12.86 -15.66 -34.98
C GLN A 895 -13.92 -16.31 -35.87
N TYR A 896 -14.44 -17.47 -35.43
CA TYR A 896 -15.37 -18.30 -36.23
C TYR A 896 -16.54 -18.81 -35.38
N PRO A 897 -17.32 -17.95 -34.69
CA PRO A 897 -18.42 -18.39 -33.83
C PRO A 897 -19.50 -19.18 -34.58
N GLU A 898 -19.68 -18.94 -35.88
CA GLU A 898 -20.69 -19.55 -36.74
C GLU A 898 -20.57 -21.07 -36.89
N ASN A 899 -19.37 -21.64 -36.71
CA ASN A 899 -19.16 -23.09 -36.71
C ASN A 899 -18.96 -23.67 -35.29
N GLY A 900 -19.41 -22.92 -34.27
CA GLY A 900 -19.28 -23.29 -32.86
C GLY A 900 -17.88 -23.09 -32.28
N ASN A 901 -16.96 -22.45 -33.02
CA ASN A 901 -15.59 -22.22 -32.55
C ASN A 901 -15.51 -21.00 -31.63
N ARG A 902 -15.20 -21.24 -30.35
CA ARG A 902 -15.05 -20.19 -29.33
C ARG A 902 -13.72 -19.45 -29.37
N ARG A 903 -12.74 -19.87 -30.17
CA ARG A 903 -11.34 -19.41 -30.04
C ARG A 903 -11.14 -17.96 -30.49
N GLY A 904 -10.25 -17.26 -29.79
CA GLY A 904 -9.50 -16.13 -30.35
C GLY A 904 -8.29 -16.64 -31.14
N LEU A 905 -7.43 -15.73 -31.60
CA LEU A 905 -6.18 -16.12 -32.26
C LEU A 905 -5.18 -16.59 -31.22
N GLY A 906 -5.04 -17.91 -31.08
CA GLY A 906 -4.19 -18.58 -30.10
C GLY A 906 -4.71 -18.54 -28.67
N PHE A 907 -5.64 -17.65 -28.33
CA PHE A 907 -6.31 -17.62 -27.02
C PHE A 907 -7.55 -18.52 -26.95
N ASP A 908 -7.74 -19.14 -25.77
CA ASP A 908 -9.04 -19.63 -25.33
C ASP A 908 -9.96 -18.44 -25.03
N LYS A 909 -11.26 -18.62 -25.29
CA LYS A 909 -12.33 -17.76 -24.75
C LYS A 909 -13.41 -18.61 -24.08
N PRO A 910 -14.35 -18.04 -23.32
CA PRO A 910 -15.42 -18.82 -22.72
C PRO A 910 -16.26 -19.55 -23.77
N LEU A 911 -16.92 -20.62 -23.34
CA LEU A 911 -17.89 -21.34 -24.17
C LEU A 911 -18.94 -20.37 -24.75
N LEU A 912 -19.53 -20.74 -25.88
CA LEU A 912 -20.69 -20.01 -26.40
C LEU A 912 -21.86 -20.21 -25.41
N GLY A 913 -22.52 -19.13 -25.00
CA GLY A 913 -23.56 -19.16 -23.95
C GLY A 913 -23.05 -19.54 -22.55
N ASN A 914 -21.76 -19.35 -22.26
CA ASN A 914 -21.11 -19.78 -21.02
C ASN A 914 -21.85 -19.40 -19.72
N ASP A 915 -22.39 -18.18 -19.67
CA ASP A 915 -23.15 -17.61 -18.56
C ASP A 915 -24.49 -18.29 -18.30
N THR A 916 -25.04 -18.97 -19.31
CA THR A 916 -26.29 -19.74 -19.21
C THR A 916 -26.06 -21.22 -18.89
N LEU A 917 -24.82 -21.70 -18.97
CA LEU A 917 -24.49 -23.09 -18.66
C LEU A 917 -24.50 -23.32 -17.14
N PRO A 918 -24.85 -24.53 -16.67
CA PRO A 918 -24.60 -24.93 -15.29
C PRO A 918 -23.12 -24.74 -14.92
N ALA A 919 -22.84 -24.37 -13.67
CA ALA A 919 -21.48 -24.00 -13.24
C ALA A 919 -20.44 -25.10 -13.48
N GLU A 920 -20.83 -26.36 -13.35
CA GLU A 920 -20.01 -27.54 -13.60
C GLU A 920 -19.73 -27.82 -15.09
N LYS A 921 -20.50 -27.20 -15.99
CA LYS A 921 -20.34 -27.28 -17.45
C LYS A 921 -19.76 -26.01 -18.07
N ALA A 922 -19.72 -24.91 -17.33
CA ALA A 922 -19.16 -23.65 -17.77
C ALA A 922 -17.62 -23.72 -17.87
N TYR A 923 -17.04 -23.00 -18.84
CA TYR A 923 -15.60 -22.83 -18.96
C TYR A 923 -15.28 -21.43 -19.49
N PRO A 924 -14.38 -20.69 -18.83
CA PRO A 924 -13.49 -21.14 -17.75
C PRO A 924 -14.13 -21.16 -16.36
N ALA A 925 -15.20 -20.40 -16.17
CA ALA A 925 -16.06 -20.28 -14.99
C ALA A 925 -17.37 -19.63 -15.44
N GLN A 926 -18.48 -19.87 -14.74
CA GLN A 926 -19.80 -19.38 -15.15
C GLN A 926 -19.84 -17.86 -15.24
N SER A 927 -19.25 -17.16 -14.27
CA SER A 927 -19.23 -15.68 -14.23
C SER A 927 -18.16 -15.03 -15.11
N ALA A 928 -17.36 -15.80 -15.86
CA ALA A 928 -16.37 -15.21 -16.76
C ALA A 928 -17.05 -14.49 -17.94
N SER A 929 -16.66 -13.23 -18.17
CA SER A 929 -17.28 -12.42 -19.22
C SER A 929 -16.97 -12.98 -20.61
N SER A 930 -17.85 -12.74 -21.59
CA SER A 930 -17.61 -13.16 -23.00
C SER A 930 -16.38 -12.50 -23.64
N GLU A 931 -15.96 -11.35 -23.11
CA GLU A 931 -14.77 -10.62 -23.53
C GLU A 931 -13.49 -11.29 -23.05
N SER A 932 -13.56 -12.01 -21.93
CA SER A 932 -12.42 -12.68 -21.32
C SER A 932 -11.73 -13.68 -22.25
N PHE A 933 -10.46 -13.91 -21.97
CA PHE A 933 -9.60 -14.78 -22.76
C PHE A 933 -8.44 -15.32 -21.93
N GLY A 934 -7.81 -16.39 -22.38
CA GLY A 934 -6.71 -17.00 -21.64
C GLY A 934 -6.17 -18.24 -22.31
N HIS A 935 -5.58 -19.14 -21.52
CA HIS A 935 -5.19 -20.47 -21.98
C HIS A 935 -4.96 -21.41 -20.79
N SER A 936 -5.04 -22.72 -21.04
CA SER A 936 -4.62 -23.74 -20.07
C SER A 936 -3.31 -24.42 -20.46
N GLY A 937 -2.48 -24.77 -19.48
CA GLY A 937 -1.27 -25.56 -19.65
C GLY A 937 -1.49 -27.02 -19.26
N TYR A 938 -0.86 -27.94 -20.01
CA TYR A 938 -1.01 -29.38 -19.79
C TYR A 938 -0.47 -29.85 -18.43
N THR A 939 0.57 -29.18 -17.93
CA THR A 939 1.22 -29.41 -16.64
C THR A 939 0.38 -28.97 -15.44
N GLY A 940 -0.79 -28.37 -15.68
CA GLY A 940 -1.71 -27.90 -14.64
C GLY A 940 -1.73 -26.38 -14.46
N THR A 941 -0.92 -25.66 -15.23
CA THR A 941 -0.88 -24.20 -15.24
C THR A 941 -2.10 -23.59 -15.97
N PHE A 942 -2.42 -22.33 -15.67
CA PHE A 942 -3.57 -21.62 -16.20
C PHE A 942 -3.39 -20.11 -16.12
N LEU A 943 -3.80 -19.42 -17.17
CA LEU A 943 -3.84 -17.96 -17.26
C LEU A 943 -5.21 -17.56 -17.79
N TRP A 944 -5.86 -16.61 -17.12
CA TRP A 944 -7.09 -16.01 -17.60
C TRP A 944 -7.12 -14.51 -17.35
N ILE A 945 -7.65 -13.76 -18.31
CA ILE A 945 -7.74 -12.31 -18.31
C ILE A 945 -9.18 -11.93 -18.63
N ASP A 946 -9.78 -11.10 -17.78
CA ASP A 946 -11.15 -10.62 -17.94
C ASP A 946 -11.18 -9.09 -18.01
N PRO A 947 -11.21 -8.51 -19.23
CA PRO A 947 -11.26 -7.06 -19.41
C PRO A 947 -12.46 -6.38 -18.74
N LYS A 948 -13.62 -7.05 -18.71
CA LYS A 948 -14.83 -6.49 -18.11
C LYS A 948 -14.70 -6.29 -16.60
N GLU A 949 -14.03 -7.22 -15.93
CA GLU A 949 -13.82 -7.19 -14.47
C GLU A 949 -12.44 -6.63 -14.07
N ASN A 950 -11.64 -6.17 -15.05
CA ASN A 950 -10.24 -5.77 -14.89
C ASN A 950 -9.39 -6.80 -14.14
N LEU A 951 -9.59 -8.09 -14.42
CA LEU A 951 -9.06 -9.20 -13.63
C LEU A 951 -8.00 -10.01 -14.40
N VAL A 952 -6.89 -10.32 -13.75
CA VAL A 952 -5.89 -11.31 -14.17
C VAL A 952 -5.86 -12.43 -13.14
N TYR A 953 -6.00 -13.67 -13.61
CA TYR A 953 -5.93 -14.87 -12.79
C TYR A 953 -4.85 -15.82 -13.32
N ILE A 954 -3.90 -16.17 -12.46
CA ILE A 954 -2.85 -17.14 -12.72
C ILE A 954 -2.93 -18.26 -11.68
N PHE A 955 -2.92 -19.50 -12.15
CA PHE A 955 -2.81 -20.69 -11.30
C PHE A 955 -1.71 -21.59 -11.86
N PHE A 956 -0.70 -21.90 -11.06
CA PHE A 956 0.34 -22.85 -11.39
C PHE A 956 0.23 -24.10 -10.52
N SER A 957 0.48 -25.26 -11.11
CA SER A 957 0.66 -26.52 -10.41
C SER A 957 1.54 -27.44 -11.24
N ASN A 958 2.03 -28.50 -10.64
CA ASN A 958 2.72 -29.61 -11.29
C ASN A 958 1.86 -30.88 -11.27
N ARG A 959 0.62 -30.80 -11.76
CA ARG A 959 -0.37 -31.90 -11.74
C ARG A 959 0.10 -33.21 -12.39
N VAL A 960 1.10 -33.11 -13.27
CA VAL A 960 1.70 -34.25 -13.97
C VAL A 960 2.79 -34.95 -13.15
N TYR A 961 3.09 -34.50 -11.92
CA TYR A 961 3.99 -35.19 -11.01
C TYR A 961 3.22 -36.22 -10.15
N PRO A 962 3.73 -37.46 -9.99
CA PRO A 962 4.85 -38.03 -10.73
C PRO A 962 4.44 -38.53 -12.13
N THR A 963 3.15 -38.61 -12.45
CA THR A 963 2.65 -39.11 -13.74
C THR A 963 1.56 -38.23 -14.36
N ARG A 964 1.64 -38.02 -15.67
CA ARG A 964 0.62 -37.31 -16.48
C ARG A 964 -0.76 -37.96 -16.50
N LEU A 965 -0.87 -39.23 -16.08
CA LEU A 965 -2.14 -39.97 -16.01
C LEU A 965 -3.07 -39.44 -14.91
N ASN A 966 -2.60 -38.53 -14.06
CA ASN A 966 -3.42 -37.89 -13.05
C ASN A 966 -4.35 -36.82 -13.66
N HIS A 967 -5.65 -37.12 -13.70
CA HIS A 967 -6.69 -36.22 -14.23
C HIS A 967 -7.53 -35.54 -13.14
N LYS A 968 -7.20 -35.71 -11.86
CA LYS A 968 -8.02 -35.22 -10.73
C LYS A 968 -8.22 -33.71 -10.72
N ILE A 969 -7.24 -32.93 -11.19
CA ILE A 969 -7.37 -31.47 -11.29
C ILE A 969 -8.58 -31.05 -12.15
N TYR A 970 -8.90 -31.83 -13.19
CA TYR A 970 -10.06 -31.60 -14.05
C TYR A 970 -11.34 -32.13 -13.42
N GLN A 971 -11.29 -33.35 -12.85
CA GLN A 971 -12.44 -33.96 -12.19
C GLN A 971 -12.97 -33.12 -11.02
N LEU A 972 -12.07 -32.45 -10.30
CA LEU A 972 -12.38 -31.58 -9.17
C LEU A 972 -12.63 -30.12 -9.59
N ASN A 973 -12.55 -29.78 -10.89
CA ASN A 973 -12.73 -28.42 -11.39
C ASN A 973 -11.96 -27.34 -10.62
N ILE A 974 -10.74 -27.64 -10.16
CA ILE A 974 -9.98 -26.78 -9.23
C ILE A 974 -9.83 -25.35 -9.77
N ARG A 975 -9.36 -25.23 -11.01
CA ARG A 975 -9.05 -23.94 -11.64
C ARG A 975 -10.31 -23.10 -11.87
N THR A 976 -11.38 -23.74 -12.34
CA THR A 976 -12.69 -23.14 -12.58
C THR A 976 -13.34 -22.69 -11.28
N SER A 977 -13.25 -23.50 -10.23
CA SER A 977 -13.80 -23.19 -8.90
C SER A 977 -13.07 -22.04 -8.24
N ILE A 978 -11.73 -21.99 -8.34
CA ILE A 978 -10.95 -20.84 -7.88
C ILE A 978 -11.36 -19.59 -8.65
N GLN A 979 -11.43 -19.64 -9.99
CA GLN A 979 -11.84 -18.48 -10.78
C GLN A 979 -13.24 -17.98 -10.42
N GLN A 980 -14.19 -18.89 -10.20
CA GLN A 980 -15.53 -18.52 -9.73
C GLN A 980 -15.49 -17.88 -8.35
N ALA A 981 -14.64 -18.37 -7.44
CA ALA A 981 -14.43 -17.74 -6.14
C ALA A 981 -13.84 -16.33 -6.27
N LEU A 982 -13.01 -16.05 -7.28
CA LEU A 982 -12.52 -14.70 -7.54
C LEU A 982 -13.67 -13.75 -7.91
N TYR A 983 -14.57 -14.17 -8.80
CA TYR A 983 -15.75 -13.37 -9.16
C TYR A 983 -16.69 -13.18 -7.96
N ASN A 984 -16.90 -14.22 -7.16
CA ASN A 984 -17.75 -14.13 -5.97
C ASN A 984 -17.14 -13.22 -4.88
N ALA A 985 -15.82 -13.07 -4.85
CA ALA A 985 -15.13 -12.18 -3.92
C ALA A 985 -15.27 -10.69 -4.30
N ILE A 986 -15.64 -10.38 -5.54
CA ILE A 986 -15.87 -9.01 -5.99
C ILE A 986 -17.07 -8.44 -5.25
N LEU A 987 -16.84 -7.37 -4.49
CA LEU A 987 -17.89 -6.60 -3.85
C LEU A 987 -18.67 -5.89 -4.96
N LYS A 988 -19.95 -6.28 -5.12
CA LYS A 988 -20.86 -5.52 -5.98
C LYS A 988 -21.02 -4.13 -5.37
N GLU A 989 -20.88 -3.08 -6.17
CA GLU A 989 -21.25 -1.75 -5.73
C GLU A 989 -22.67 -1.81 -5.18
N LYS A 990 -22.84 -1.44 -3.90
CA LYS A 990 -24.18 -1.08 -3.44
C LYS A 990 -24.59 0.06 -4.36
N GLN A 991 -25.69 -0.11 -5.10
CA GLN A 991 -26.39 1.02 -5.70
C GLN A 991 -26.74 1.96 -4.54
N THR A 992 -25.88 2.94 -4.25
CA THR A 992 -26.19 4.06 -3.38
C THR A 992 -27.08 5.00 -4.17
N GLY A 993 -28.30 4.52 -4.45
CA GLY A 993 -29.45 5.36 -4.71
C GLY A 993 -30.01 5.82 -3.38
N THR A 994 -29.30 6.71 -2.70
CA THR A 994 -29.91 7.59 -1.69
C THR A 994 -29.62 9.01 -2.14
N LYS A 995 -30.67 9.65 -2.69
CA LYS A 995 -30.81 11.09 -2.70
C LYS A 995 -30.70 11.55 -1.25
N ASP A 996 -29.52 11.96 -0.81
CA ASP A 996 -29.41 12.82 0.36
C ASP A 996 -29.91 14.19 -0.07
N SER A 997 -31.22 14.38 0.12
CA SER A 997 -31.85 15.69 0.11
C SER A 997 -31.12 16.56 1.13
N VAL A 998 -30.40 17.55 0.64
CA VAL A 998 -30.07 18.76 1.40
C VAL A 998 -31.40 19.32 1.92
N PRO A 999 -31.66 19.40 3.23
CA PRO A 999 -32.79 20.16 3.72
C PRO A 999 -32.45 21.63 3.47
N ALA A 1000 -33.26 22.29 2.64
CA ALA A 1000 -33.37 23.74 2.69
C ALA A 1000 -34.01 24.11 4.03
N GLY A 1001 -33.35 24.96 4.80
CA GLY A 1001 -33.77 25.44 6.11
C GLY A 1001 -32.61 26.06 6.86
#